data_AF-A0A1L7WJH0-F1
#
_entry.id   AF-A0A1L7WJH0-F1
#
_cell.length_a   1.000
_cell.length_b   1.000
_cell.length_c   1.000
_cell.angle_alpha   90.00
_cell.angle_beta   90.00
_cell.angle_gamma   90.00
#
_symmetry.space_group_name_H-M   'P 1'
#
loop_
_entity.id
_entity.type
_entity.pdbx_description
1 polymer ?
#
loop_
_entity_poly.entity_id
_entity_poly.type
_entity_poly.pdbx_seq_one_letter_code
_entity_poly.pdbx_strand_id
1 'polypeptide(L)'
;MELSVGEARADPSPISSVPTAVTLDEENDTYSMGSLTKVLDNGNTLLPQVLVSLALEEEQELDFEQCRRWLQNFPALAMYAKVQGMYKSNSTLLILSVPVVIWDWIPDDPACAFIGFVYSQDLLEWRTDKKGQLSNVLPRSTTSSIATDNPSPPKPTSPHSNIANEKRVQQELFHPDIKDELSLKMPANPLQGVEALVTAVRNLTSNDNYKAVANTFDEILQLREQLKSKDAELGRAQKEIIGLKSKHESRVQEHSDVSKIIDENGDLEGRIASLWKAKETEIASLRLAEDSEIAALQSAKAELQSAKAKLQSDNATLKLEKDILKKEFGEQYKSWDFRTSKQEDLEGEVAALQQQLEQENQRATASEATLTDVQQQLVEYQYELQEVNEKLESETETLDKKQLELDGTRASLKSCQDTLQREREELGLEEPDLDNLAARFNAFVETSHRLAKRFFLTELTENENLTWKKISAELYQPDLVKIIPKKYSLSNSIPSQHLRMAVAEKIIAMIYHSDIFRQYYLPESDEIEKVLNQLYKENPRREAIFRSQLRYAYKPEVEQGRVTSIVKSAADKAVGFLGPLLFAPNAEGDFRSEFERLLQEAVNLWRYVQRSAERGFVENEPDNSWDGYEEYHSAIELRPDQEVHIPDEPSAIMSLFPRVVVDNSLICPGYALWSNQSTVVAADLESKARNSLNGLGGNSAVGIQRRGTRRFSSSGEDTPQSPRSP
;
A
#
# COMPACT_ATOMS: atom_id res chain seq x y z
N MET A 1 49.67 -34.39 -46.04
CA MET A 1 49.83 -34.53 -44.58
C MET A 1 48.52 -35.07 -44.05
N GLU A 2 48.47 -36.38 -43.83
CA GLU A 2 47.38 -37.01 -43.10
C GLU A 2 47.73 -36.96 -41.61
N LEU A 3 46.76 -36.68 -40.74
CA LEU A 3 46.91 -36.88 -39.30
C LEU A 3 45.70 -37.64 -38.77
N SER A 4 46.00 -38.64 -37.96
CA SER A 4 45.10 -39.68 -37.48
C SER A 4 44.73 -39.44 -36.02
N VAL A 5 43.43 -39.55 -35.72
CA VAL A 5 42.84 -39.78 -34.38
C VAL A 5 41.57 -40.58 -34.67
N GLY A 6 41.22 -41.67 -34.00
CA GLY A 6 41.74 -42.24 -32.76
C GLY A 6 40.54 -42.76 -31.96
N GLU A 7 39.88 -43.80 -32.47
CA GLU A 7 38.56 -44.24 -32.01
C GLU A 7 38.66 -45.19 -30.80
N ALA A 8 38.06 -44.80 -29.67
CA ALA A 8 38.03 -45.60 -28.44
C ALA A 8 36.59 -45.95 -28.07
N ARG A 9 36.27 -47.25 -28.10
CA ARG A 9 34.98 -47.79 -27.63
C ARG A 9 35.01 -48.07 -26.13
N ALA A 10 33.92 -47.76 -25.44
CA ALA A 10 33.59 -48.31 -24.12
C ALA A 10 32.07 -48.53 -24.04
N ASP A 11 31.66 -49.78 -23.84
CA ASP A 11 30.25 -50.15 -23.58
C ASP A 11 29.86 -49.82 -22.13
N PRO A 12 28.64 -49.30 -21.88
CA PRO A 12 28.04 -49.28 -20.56
C PRO A 12 27.06 -50.47 -20.37
N SER A 13 27.03 -51.00 -19.15
CA SER A 13 26.08 -52.03 -18.70
C SER A 13 25.61 -51.67 -17.26
N PRO A 14 24.44 -52.18 -16.81
CA PRO A 14 23.39 -51.27 -16.32
C PRO A 14 22.99 -51.44 -14.85
N ILE A 15 22.21 -50.50 -14.31
CA ILE A 15 21.33 -50.53 -13.10
C ILE A 15 20.46 -49.24 -13.20
N SER A 16 19.14 -49.30 -13.41
CA SER A 16 18.05 -49.49 -12.42
C SER A 16 18.03 -48.40 -11.33
N SER A 17 16.97 -47.63 -11.05
CA SER A 17 15.55 -47.75 -11.41
C SER A 17 14.86 -46.36 -11.40
N VAL A 18 13.80 -46.20 -12.20
CA VAL A 18 12.93 -45.00 -12.25
C VAL A 18 11.51 -45.43 -11.85
N PRO A 19 10.71 -44.61 -11.12
CA PRO A 19 9.36 -45.00 -10.71
C PRO A 19 8.43 -45.27 -11.89
N THR A 20 7.61 -46.30 -11.73
CA THR A 20 6.63 -46.79 -12.71
C THR A 20 5.73 -45.68 -13.25
N ALA A 21 5.79 -45.44 -14.57
CA ALA A 21 4.78 -44.67 -15.27
C ALA A 21 3.42 -45.38 -15.16
N VAL A 22 2.37 -44.64 -14.82
CA VAL A 22 1.00 -45.16 -14.83
C VAL A 22 0.64 -45.48 -16.29
N THR A 23 0.43 -46.75 -16.58
CA THR A 23 -0.12 -47.21 -17.86
C THR A 23 -1.53 -46.67 -18.04
N LEU A 24 -1.71 -45.77 -18.98
CA LEU A 24 -3.03 -45.36 -19.45
C LEU A 24 -3.53 -46.43 -20.44
N ASP A 25 -4.69 -47.02 -20.15
CA ASP A 25 -5.35 -47.94 -21.08
C ASP A 25 -5.79 -47.18 -22.34
N GLU A 26 -5.38 -47.68 -23.50
CA GLU A 26 -5.64 -47.10 -24.82
C GLU A 26 -7.08 -47.33 -25.32
N GLU A 27 -8.11 -46.78 -24.64
CA GLU A 27 -9.47 -46.70 -25.23
C GLU A 27 -10.42 -45.70 -24.52
N ASN A 28 -9.98 -44.47 -24.25
CA ASN A 28 -10.89 -43.42 -23.77
C ASN A 28 -10.48 -42.03 -24.29
N ASP A 29 -11.35 -41.40 -25.10
CA ASP A 29 -11.15 -40.01 -25.53
C ASP A 29 -11.24 -39.06 -24.31
N THR A 30 -10.08 -38.66 -23.80
CA THR A 30 -9.94 -37.76 -22.65
C THR A 30 -10.67 -36.42 -22.85
N TYR A 31 -10.90 -36.03 -24.12
CA TYR A 31 -11.60 -34.83 -24.55
C TYR A 31 -13.01 -35.08 -25.11
N SER A 32 -13.60 -36.26 -24.88
CA SER A 32 -15.03 -36.48 -25.17
C SER A 32 -15.90 -35.50 -24.38
N MET A 33 -16.99 -35.03 -24.99
CA MET A 33 -17.90 -34.01 -24.40
C MET A 33 -18.48 -34.44 -23.04
N GLY A 34 -18.60 -35.75 -22.76
CA GLY A 34 -19.01 -36.27 -21.45
C GLY A 34 -17.93 -36.17 -20.36
N SER A 35 -16.67 -35.96 -20.71
CA SER A 35 -15.53 -35.87 -19.79
C SER A 35 -15.39 -34.48 -19.15
N LEU A 36 -15.92 -33.43 -19.79
CA LEU A 36 -15.82 -32.02 -19.36
C LEU A 36 -16.36 -31.75 -17.94
N THR A 37 -17.38 -32.51 -17.51
CA THR A 37 -17.99 -32.40 -16.17
C THR A 37 -17.85 -33.67 -15.33
N LYS A 38 -17.04 -34.65 -15.77
CA LYS A 38 -16.88 -35.92 -15.07
C LYS A 38 -16.09 -35.71 -13.77
N VAL A 39 -16.62 -36.24 -12.67
CA VAL A 39 -16.01 -36.18 -11.34
C VAL A 39 -15.57 -37.60 -10.96
N LEU A 40 -14.36 -37.69 -10.40
CA LEU A 40 -13.71 -38.90 -9.95
C LEU A 40 -14.16 -39.23 -8.50
N ASP A 41 -14.01 -40.49 -8.08
CA ASP A 41 -14.51 -40.97 -6.77
C ASP A 41 -13.86 -40.27 -5.55
N ASN A 42 -12.72 -39.61 -5.76
CA ASN A 42 -12.03 -38.78 -4.78
C ASN A 42 -12.62 -37.36 -4.61
N GLY A 43 -13.57 -36.95 -5.46
CA GLY A 43 -14.20 -35.62 -5.47
C GLY A 43 -13.55 -34.62 -6.43
N ASN A 44 -12.50 -35.02 -7.15
CA ASN A 44 -11.82 -34.18 -8.13
C ASN A 44 -12.49 -34.25 -9.50
N THR A 45 -12.41 -33.17 -10.28
CA THR A 45 -12.84 -33.17 -11.69
C THR A 45 -11.79 -33.86 -12.56
N LEU A 46 -12.22 -34.59 -13.59
CA LEU A 46 -11.32 -35.27 -14.53
C LEU A 46 -10.47 -34.29 -15.34
N LEU A 47 -11.03 -33.11 -15.63
CA LEU A 47 -10.36 -31.99 -16.29
C LEU A 47 -10.36 -30.77 -15.36
N PRO A 48 -9.35 -29.88 -15.47
CA PRO A 48 -9.34 -28.61 -14.75
C PRO A 48 -10.56 -27.75 -15.10
N GLN A 49 -11.05 -27.01 -14.12
CA GLN A 49 -12.06 -25.99 -14.29
C GLN A 49 -11.52 -24.62 -13.85
N VAL A 50 -12.11 -23.56 -14.37
CA VAL A 50 -11.88 -22.16 -14.02
C VAL A 50 -13.06 -21.69 -13.19
N LEU A 51 -12.77 -21.10 -12.03
CA LEU A 51 -13.74 -20.29 -11.31
C LEU A 51 -13.77 -18.89 -11.91
N VAL A 52 -14.97 -18.41 -12.23
CA VAL A 52 -15.25 -17.12 -12.83
C VAL A 52 -16.28 -16.40 -11.96
N SER A 53 -16.05 -15.12 -11.69
CA SER A 53 -17.07 -14.22 -11.16
C SER A 53 -17.75 -13.50 -12.32
N LEU A 54 -19.08 -13.44 -12.29
CA LEU A 54 -19.89 -12.80 -13.32
C LEU A 54 -20.85 -11.80 -12.66
N ALA A 55 -20.71 -10.51 -12.98
CA ALA A 55 -21.53 -9.44 -12.44
C ALA A 55 -22.70 -9.12 -13.37
N LEU A 56 -23.93 -9.36 -12.91
CA LEU A 56 -25.15 -9.02 -13.67
C LEU A 56 -25.54 -7.55 -13.47
N GLU A 57 -26.03 -6.93 -14.53
CA GLU A 57 -26.59 -5.57 -14.47
C GLU A 57 -27.90 -5.57 -13.64
N GLU A 58 -27.99 -4.64 -12.68
CA GLU A 58 -29.06 -4.48 -11.70
C GLU A 58 -29.21 -5.63 -10.66
N GLU A 59 -30.06 -5.41 -9.64
CA GLU A 59 -30.40 -6.44 -8.63
C GLU A 59 -31.43 -7.42 -9.23
N GLN A 60 -30.96 -8.33 -10.08
CA GLN A 60 -31.79 -9.38 -10.67
C GLN A 60 -32.26 -10.37 -9.59
N GLU A 61 -33.57 -10.49 -9.38
CA GLU A 61 -34.19 -11.52 -8.52
C GLU A 61 -34.19 -12.90 -9.20
N LEU A 62 -32.99 -13.47 -9.36
CA LEU A 62 -32.82 -14.84 -9.84
C LEU A 62 -32.94 -15.82 -8.67
N ASP A 63 -33.75 -16.87 -8.84
CA ASP A 63 -33.66 -18.06 -8.00
C ASP A 63 -32.43 -18.90 -8.44
N PHE A 64 -31.66 -19.38 -7.47
CA PHE A 64 -30.43 -20.14 -7.71
C PHE A 64 -30.70 -21.40 -8.54
N GLU A 65 -31.79 -22.09 -8.21
CA GLU A 65 -32.17 -23.34 -8.86
C GLU A 65 -32.79 -23.09 -10.25
N GLN A 66 -33.53 -22.00 -10.42
CA GLN A 66 -33.98 -21.53 -11.74
C GLN A 66 -32.81 -21.13 -12.66
N CYS A 67 -31.82 -20.39 -12.15
CA CYS A 67 -30.60 -20.01 -12.88
C CYS A 67 -29.80 -21.26 -13.30
N ARG A 68 -29.60 -22.20 -12.37
CA ARG A 68 -28.98 -23.51 -12.63
C ARG A 68 -29.68 -24.28 -13.74
N ARG A 69 -31.02 -24.37 -13.70
CA ARG A 69 -31.81 -25.04 -14.75
C ARG A 69 -31.76 -24.31 -16.09
N TRP A 70 -31.73 -22.98 -16.08
CA TRP A 70 -31.61 -22.20 -17.31
C TRP A 70 -30.27 -22.46 -18.02
N LEU A 71 -29.15 -22.45 -17.28
CA LEU A 71 -27.83 -22.81 -17.82
C LEU A 71 -27.79 -24.25 -18.34
N GLN A 72 -28.35 -25.21 -17.59
CA GLN A 72 -28.42 -26.61 -18.02
C GLN A 72 -29.26 -26.85 -19.29
N ASN A 73 -30.26 -25.99 -19.53
CA ASN A 73 -31.11 -26.05 -20.73
C ASN A 73 -30.54 -25.25 -21.91
N PHE A 74 -29.39 -24.57 -21.76
CA PHE A 74 -28.80 -23.77 -22.81
C PHE A 74 -28.17 -24.67 -23.89
N PRO A 75 -28.57 -24.57 -25.18
CA PRO A 75 -28.15 -25.50 -26.24
C PRO A 75 -26.75 -25.15 -26.80
N ALA A 76 -25.74 -25.14 -25.94
CA ALA A 76 -24.33 -24.93 -26.29
C ALA A 76 -23.40 -25.45 -25.17
N LEU A 77 -22.11 -25.17 -25.28
CA LEU A 77 -21.10 -25.47 -24.25
C LEU A 77 -21.45 -24.93 -22.84
N ALA A 78 -22.28 -23.89 -22.75
CA ALA A 78 -22.75 -23.33 -21.47
C ALA A 78 -23.46 -24.36 -20.55
N MET A 79 -24.00 -25.46 -21.08
CA MET A 79 -24.59 -26.54 -20.25
C MET A 79 -23.60 -27.22 -19.30
N TYR A 80 -22.28 -27.08 -19.56
CA TYR A 80 -21.21 -27.62 -18.72
C TYR A 80 -20.73 -26.63 -17.64
N ALA A 81 -21.27 -25.40 -17.62
CA ALA A 81 -21.03 -24.45 -16.54
C ALA A 81 -21.85 -24.82 -15.30
N LYS A 82 -21.20 -24.85 -14.13
CA LYS A 82 -21.87 -25.07 -12.84
C LYS A 82 -21.91 -23.77 -12.03
N VAL A 83 -23.09 -23.35 -11.59
CA VAL A 83 -23.22 -22.28 -10.58
C VAL A 83 -22.73 -22.82 -9.24
N GLN A 84 -21.71 -22.19 -8.65
CA GLN A 84 -21.15 -22.52 -7.34
C GLN A 84 -21.67 -21.57 -6.25
N GLY A 85 -22.06 -20.35 -6.61
CA GLY A 85 -22.58 -19.37 -5.65
C GLY A 85 -23.28 -18.19 -6.34
N MET A 86 -24.14 -17.52 -5.59
CA MET A 86 -24.86 -16.33 -6.04
C MET A 86 -25.06 -15.38 -4.86
N TYR A 87 -24.71 -14.11 -5.04
CA TYR A 87 -24.69 -13.10 -3.99
C TYR A 87 -25.44 -11.85 -4.44
N LYS A 88 -26.37 -11.38 -3.60
CA LYS A 88 -27.03 -10.08 -3.81
C LYS A 88 -26.05 -8.95 -3.50
N SER A 89 -26.00 -7.97 -4.40
CA SER A 89 -25.22 -6.74 -4.31
C SER A 89 -25.85 -5.71 -5.27
N ASN A 90 -25.25 -4.53 -5.45
CA ASN A 90 -25.71 -3.52 -6.41
C ASN A 90 -25.74 -4.04 -7.87
N SER A 91 -24.99 -5.12 -8.13
CA SER A 91 -25.01 -5.97 -9.31
C SER A 91 -25.04 -7.42 -8.81
N THR A 92 -25.99 -8.25 -9.23
CA THR A 92 -26.06 -9.64 -8.74
C THR A 92 -24.80 -10.42 -9.17
N LEU A 93 -24.03 -10.92 -8.20
CA LEU A 93 -22.75 -11.57 -8.45
C LEU A 93 -22.92 -13.10 -8.47
N LEU A 94 -22.61 -13.72 -9.61
CA LEU A 94 -22.56 -15.16 -9.79
C LEU A 94 -21.12 -15.66 -9.70
N ILE A 95 -20.92 -16.82 -9.08
CA ILE A 95 -19.68 -17.59 -9.18
C ILE A 95 -19.97 -18.85 -9.99
N LEU A 96 -19.29 -18.98 -11.12
CA LEU A 96 -19.42 -20.09 -12.06
C LEU A 96 -18.13 -20.93 -12.07
N SER A 97 -18.27 -22.23 -12.27
CA SER A 97 -17.18 -23.17 -12.54
C SER A 97 -17.33 -23.69 -13.95
N VAL A 98 -16.38 -23.39 -14.82
CA VAL A 98 -16.41 -23.74 -16.24
C VAL A 98 -15.17 -24.57 -16.61
N PRO A 99 -15.27 -25.63 -17.43
CA PRO A 99 -14.10 -26.30 -18.00
C PRO A 99 -13.15 -25.31 -18.71
N VAL A 100 -11.83 -25.49 -18.60
CA VAL A 100 -10.83 -24.58 -19.22
C VAL A 100 -11.08 -24.37 -20.72
N VAL A 101 -11.43 -25.44 -21.44
CA VAL A 101 -11.76 -25.40 -22.88
C VAL A 101 -12.92 -24.44 -23.20
N ILE A 102 -13.81 -24.18 -22.24
CA ILE A 102 -14.95 -23.26 -22.39
C ILE A 102 -14.55 -21.85 -21.96
N TRP A 103 -13.69 -21.71 -20.95
CA TRP A 103 -13.12 -20.41 -20.54
C TRP A 103 -12.39 -19.73 -21.71
N ASP A 104 -11.57 -20.47 -22.45
CA ASP A 104 -10.81 -19.96 -23.62
C ASP A 104 -11.72 -19.43 -24.77
N TRP A 105 -13.04 -19.65 -24.69
CA TRP A 105 -14.04 -19.24 -25.68
C TRP A 105 -14.96 -18.12 -25.16
N ILE A 106 -14.83 -17.71 -23.89
CA ILE A 106 -15.56 -16.57 -23.32
C ILE A 106 -14.81 -15.29 -23.72
N PRO A 107 -15.49 -14.28 -24.31
CA PRO A 107 -14.83 -13.02 -24.66
C PRO A 107 -14.42 -12.24 -23.41
N ASP A 108 -13.35 -11.45 -23.53
CA ASP A 108 -12.88 -10.52 -22.49
C ASP A 108 -13.92 -9.40 -22.25
N ASP A 109 -14.84 -9.64 -21.31
CA ASP A 109 -15.88 -8.71 -20.88
C ASP A 109 -15.63 -8.27 -19.43
N PRO A 110 -15.70 -6.97 -19.09
CA PRO A 110 -15.47 -6.48 -17.72
C PRO A 110 -16.46 -7.01 -16.68
N ALA A 111 -17.60 -7.57 -17.08
CA ALA A 111 -18.52 -8.28 -16.19
C ALA A 111 -18.00 -9.67 -15.78
N CYS A 112 -17.03 -10.24 -16.50
CA CYS A 112 -16.47 -11.58 -16.30
C CYS A 112 -15.02 -11.50 -15.79
N ALA A 113 -14.80 -11.79 -14.50
CA ALA A 113 -13.46 -11.80 -13.91
C ALA A 113 -13.02 -13.20 -13.44
N PHE A 114 -11.83 -13.62 -13.87
CA PHE A 114 -11.16 -14.85 -13.44
C PHE A 114 -10.88 -14.85 -11.93
N ILE A 115 -11.17 -15.96 -11.26
CA ILE A 115 -10.87 -16.18 -9.83
C ILE A 115 -9.68 -17.13 -9.67
N GLY A 116 -9.67 -18.25 -10.38
CA GLY A 116 -8.62 -19.27 -10.23
C GLY A 116 -8.94 -20.61 -10.88
N PHE A 117 -7.92 -21.45 -11.07
CA PHE A 117 -8.11 -22.84 -11.49
C PHE A 117 -8.48 -23.72 -10.30
N VAL A 118 -9.42 -24.64 -10.51
CA VAL A 118 -9.86 -25.63 -9.53
C VAL A 118 -9.92 -27.04 -10.13
N TYR A 119 -9.63 -28.02 -9.28
CA TYR A 119 -9.59 -29.44 -9.62
C TYR A 119 -10.57 -30.27 -8.77
N SER A 120 -11.42 -29.61 -7.97
CA SER A 120 -12.41 -30.25 -7.10
C SER A 120 -13.75 -29.53 -7.20
N GLN A 121 -14.82 -30.22 -6.80
CA GLN A 121 -16.08 -29.55 -6.49
C GLN A 121 -15.94 -28.69 -5.22
N ASP A 122 -16.97 -27.91 -4.90
CA ASP A 122 -17.05 -27.23 -3.61
C ASP A 122 -16.99 -28.25 -2.47
N LEU A 123 -15.99 -28.07 -1.60
CA LEU A 123 -15.73 -28.92 -0.45
C LEU A 123 -16.82 -28.82 0.63
N LEU A 124 -17.65 -27.77 0.57
CA LEU A 124 -18.84 -27.61 1.41
C LEU A 124 -20.00 -28.51 0.94
N GLU A 125 -20.30 -28.53 -0.36
CA GLU A 125 -21.31 -29.43 -0.95
C GLU A 125 -20.90 -30.91 -0.85
N TRP A 126 -19.65 -31.25 -1.14
CA TRP A 126 -19.15 -32.63 -1.01
C TRP A 126 -19.26 -33.19 0.42
N ARG A 127 -19.12 -32.33 1.44
CA ARG A 127 -19.31 -32.71 2.85
C ARG A 127 -20.76 -32.91 3.24
N THR A 128 -21.74 -32.35 2.51
CA THR A 128 -23.16 -32.65 2.75
C THR A 128 -23.55 -34.02 2.19
N ASP A 129 -23.04 -34.41 1.02
CA ASP A 129 -23.34 -35.72 0.43
C ASP A 129 -22.74 -36.90 1.20
N LYS A 130 -21.57 -36.72 1.83
CA LYS A 130 -20.90 -37.77 2.62
C LYS A 130 -21.27 -37.77 4.12
N LYS A 131 -22.16 -36.90 4.59
CA LYS A 131 -22.55 -36.80 6.01
C LYS A 131 -23.54 -37.89 6.50
N GLY A 132 -23.58 -39.04 5.85
CA GLY A 132 -24.29 -40.23 6.30
C GLY A 132 -23.54 -41.07 7.34
N GLN A 133 -22.21 -40.90 7.52
CA GLN A 133 -21.41 -41.77 8.40
C GLN A 133 -20.32 -41.01 9.19
N LEU A 134 -20.51 -40.96 10.52
CA LEU A 134 -19.48 -40.91 11.59
C LEU A 134 -18.54 -39.68 11.63
N SER A 135 -17.87 -39.32 12.74
CA SER A 135 -18.26 -39.27 14.17
C SER A 135 -17.18 -38.48 14.92
N ASN A 136 -17.54 -37.74 15.97
CA ASN A 136 -16.65 -36.92 16.80
C ASN A 136 -15.26 -37.51 17.13
N VAL A 137 -14.18 -36.82 16.76
CA VAL A 137 -12.95 -36.72 17.59
C VAL A 137 -12.35 -35.31 17.43
N LEU A 138 -12.21 -34.61 18.54
CA LEU A 138 -11.40 -33.39 18.67
C LEU A 138 -10.05 -33.77 19.30
N PRO A 139 -9.00 -32.95 19.17
CA PRO A 139 -8.35 -32.53 20.42
C PRO A 139 -8.06 -31.03 20.50
N ARG A 140 -7.96 -30.60 21.75
CA ARG A 140 -7.83 -29.21 22.22
C ARG A 140 -6.53 -29.11 23.00
N SER A 141 -5.59 -28.28 22.56
CA SER A 141 -4.40 -27.95 23.34
C SER A 141 -4.59 -26.57 23.97
N THR A 142 -4.61 -26.52 25.30
CA THR A 142 -4.81 -25.28 26.06
C THR A 142 -3.49 -24.90 26.74
N THR A 143 -3.19 -23.61 26.77
CA THR A 143 -1.96 -23.02 27.30
C THR A 143 -1.79 -23.18 28.81
N SER A 144 -0.54 -23.13 29.27
CA SER A 144 -0.14 -23.19 30.67
C SER A 144 1.00 -22.20 30.94
N SER A 145 0.76 -21.19 31.75
CA SER A 145 1.81 -20.40 32.41
C SER A 145 1.28 -19.74 33.70
N ILE A 146 2.10 -19.72 34.73
CA ILE A 146 1.85 -19.14 36.06
C ILE A 146 3.16 -18.49 36.53
N ALA A 147 3.05 -17.35 37.25
CA ALA A 147 4.12 -16.66 38.01
C ALA A 147 5.24 -15.99 37.18
N THR A 148 5.84 -14.85 37.58
CA THR A 148 5.61 -13.93 38.73
C THR A 148 6.26 -12.55 38.47
N ASP A 149 5.71 -11.53 39.13
CA ASP A 149 6.35 -10.30 39.64
C ASP A 149 7.15 -9.29 38.78
N ASN A 150 6.79 -8.03 39.06
CA ASN A 150 7.36 -6.71 38.71
C ASN A 150 8.75 -6.48 39.38
N PRO A 151 9.58 -5.41 39.07
CA PRO A 151 9.12 -4.01 38.95
C PRO A 151 9.90 -2.97 38.07
N SER A 152 9.17 -2.04 37.42
CA SER A 152 9.32 -0.54 37.36
C SER A 152 10.68 0.15 37.04
N PRO A 153 10.80 1.52 36.88
CA PRO A 153 9.85 2.63 36.61
C PRO A 153 10.26 3.45 35.31
N PRO A 154 9.72 4.68 35.01
CA PRO A 154 10.23 5.94 35.62
C PRO A 154 9.24 7.15 35.76
N LYS A 155 9.62 8.10 36.65
CA LYS A 155 9.49 9.60 36.73
C LYS A 155 8.61 10.42 35.71
N PRO A 156 8.39 11.76 35.91
CA PRO A 156 8.39 12.60 37.14
C PRO A 156 7.23 13.66 37.20
N THR A 157 7.06 14.39 38.33
CA THR A 157 6.90 15.88 38.34
C THR A 157 6.98 16.48 39.76
N SER A 158 7.46 17.72 39.86
CA SER A 158 7.47 18.62 41.03
C SER A 158 6.62 19.88 40.68
N PRO A 159 6.63 21.01 41.42
CA PRO A 159 7.12 21.31 42.78
C PRO A 159 6.08 22.08 43.66
N HIS A 160 6.43 22.44 44.91
CA HIS A 160 6.53 23.84 45.37
C HIS A 160 6.69 24.00 46.91
N SER A 161 7.79 24.65 47.33
CA SER A 161 7.85 25.70 48.38
C SER A 161 7.51 25.33 49.86
N ASN A 162 8.08 25.94 50.91
CA ASN A 162 9.26 26.79 51.11
C ASN A 162 9.44 27.07 52.63
N ILE A 163 10.62 27.59 53.04
CA ILE A 163 10.86 28.44 54.24
C ILE A 163 10.72 27.77 55.64
N ALA A 164 11.55 28.02 56.66
CA ALA A 164 12.93 28.55 56.74
C ALA A 164 13.47 28.41 58.20
N ASN A 165 14.78 28.68 58.37
CA ASN A 165 15.53 29.00 59.60
C ASN A 165 15.73 27.86 60.62
N GLU A 166 16.93 27.45 61.05
CA GLU A 166 18.28 28.03 61.28
C GLU A 166 18.63 28.25 62.77
N LYS A 167 19.83 27.72 63.11
CA LYS A 167 20.84 28.24 64.05
C LYS A 167 20.74 28.00 65.57
N ARG A 168 21.64 27.10 66.02
CA ARG A 168 22.93 27.38 66.71
C ARG A 168 23.15 26.71 68.08
N VAL A 169 24.33 26.09 68.16
CA VAL A 169 25.06 25.51 69.30
C VAL A 169 25.79 26.60 70.11
N GLN A 170 25.95 26.39 71.42
CA GLN A 170 27.17 26.59 72.27
C GLN A 170 26.80 26.32 73.75
N GLN A 171 27.55 25.70 74.67
CA GLN A 171 28.99 25.48 74.98
C GLN A 171 29.54 26.45 76.06
N GLU A 172 30.26 25.87 77.05
CA GLU A 172 31.28 26.44 77.97
C GLU A 172 30.98 26.88 79.43
N LEU A 173 32.10 26.80 80.19
CA LEU A 173 32.39 26.80 81.63
C LEU A 173 32.12 28.12 82.40
N PHE A 174 32.02 28.07 83.74
CA PHE A 174 33.06 28.53 84.72
C PHE A 174 32.60 28.44 86.22
N HIS A 175 33.58 28.47 87.14
CA HIS A 175 33.49 28.51 88.64
C HIS A 175 33.36 29.97 89.18
N PRO A 176 33.28 30.31 90.51
CA PRO A 176 33.32 29.51 91.77
C PRO A 176 32.30 29.92 92.90
N ASP A 177 32.48 29.33 94.11
CA ASP A 177 32.38 29.93 95.47
C ASP A 177 31.12 29.88 96.41
N ILE A 178 31.31 29.16 97.54
CA ILE A 178 30.83 29.26 98.96
C ILE A 178 29.31 29.39 99.34
N LYS A 179 28.74 28.36 100.02
CA LYS A 179 28.19 28.35 101.42
C LYS A 179 27.13 27.25 101.74
N ASP A 180 27.38 26.54 102.85
CA ASP A 180 26.49 26.11 103.98
C ASP A 180 25.07 25.48 103.82
N GLU A 181 24.93 24.31 104.47
CA GLU A 181 23.82 23.80 105.33
C GLU A 181 22.41 23.29 104.84
N LEU A 182 22.16 22.00 105.12
CA LEU A 182 20.99 21.35 105.81
C LEU A 182 19.51 21.45 105.31
N SER A 183 18.95 20.32 104.81
CA SER A 183 17.63 19.70 105.21
C SER A 183 17.34 18.42 104.40
N LEU A 184 16.87 17.27 104.95
CA LEU A 184 15.53 16.90 105.47
C LEU A 184 14.41 16.95 104.38
N LYS A 185 13.41 16.05 104.25
CA LYS A 185 13.07 14.75 104.90
C LYS A 185 12.12 13.92 103.99
N MET A 186 12.27 12.59 103.95
CA MET A 186 11.24 11.62 103.48
C MET A 186 10.30 11.28 104.66
N PRO A 187 9.04 10.83 104.44
CA PRO A 187 8.74 9.39 104.28
C PRO A 187 7.51 9.17 103.33
N ALA A 188 6.71 8.09 103.29
CA ALA A 188 6.66 6.78 103.96
C ALA A 188 5.91 5.73 103.09
N ASN A 189 6.38 4.48 103.01
CA ASN A 189 5.55 3.26 103.16
C ASN A 189 6.45 2.01 103.37
N PRO A 190 6.47 1.35 104.55
CA PRO A 190 7.38 0.24 104.84
C PRO A 190 6.68 -1.14 104.84
N LEU A 191 7.47 -2.22 104.68
CA LEU A 191 7.04 -3.63 104.63
C LEU A 191 6.33 -4.12 103.34
N GLN A 192 6.73 -3.58 102.19
CA GLN A 192 7.45 -4.46 101.26
C GLN A 192 8.94 -4.20 101.57
N GLY A 193 9.65 -5.22 102.08
CA GLY A 193 10.84 -5.08 102.96
C GLY A 193 11.83 -3.96 102.59
N VAL A 194 12.33 -3.14 103.51
CA VAL A 194 13.26 -3.53 104.61
C VAL A 194 14.59 -4.15 104.11
N GLU A 195 14.75 -4.40 102.80
CA GLU A 195 16.02 -4.80 102.17
C GLU A 195 16.59 -3.67 101.28
N ALA A 196 17.42 -2.75 101.77
CA ALA A 196 17.80 -2.51 103.16
C ALA A 196 18.18 -1.03 103.37
N LEU A 197 18.11 -0.62 104.64
CA LEU A 197 18.98 0.40 105.25
C LEU A 197 18.78 1.89 104.88
N VAL A 198 18.64 2.26 103.60
CA VAL A 198 18.81 3.68 103.19
C VAL A 198 17.59 4.56 103.51
N THR A 199 16.37 4.02 103.43
CA THR A 199 15.12 4.77 103.69
C THR A 199 14.91 5.10 105.18
N ALA A 200 15.65 4.47 106.10
CA ALA A 200 15.35 4.48 107.53
C ALA A 200 16.15 5.50 108.37
N VAL A 201 17.37 5.90 107.96
CA VAL A 201 18.32 6.49 108.92
C VAL A 201 18.10 7.97 109.23
N ARG A 202 17.99 8.85 108.23
CA ARG A 202 18.28 10.28 108.49
C ARG A 202 17.08 11.12 108.97
N ASN A 203 15.87 10.56 108.98
CA ASN A 203 14.70 11.37 108.62
C ASN A 203 13.48 11.40 109.55
N LEU A 204 13.49 10.94 110.82
CA LEU A 204 12.42 11.32 111.79
C LEU A 204 12.76 11.33 113.30
N THR A 205 14.01 11.57 113.67
CA THR A 205 14.28 12.24 114.97
C THR A 205 13.78 13.68 114.96
N SER A 206 13.43 14.21 116.13
CA SER A 206 12.96 15.58 116.39
C SER A 206 11.52 15.91 115.97
N ASN A 207 10.56 15.48 116.79
CA ASN A 207 9.68 16.46 117.42
C ASN A 207 9.28 16.00 118.84
N ASP A 208 9.56 16.85 119.83
CA ASP A 208 9.21 16.66 121.23
C ASP A 208 7.95 17.45 121.55
N ASN A 209 6.87 16.78 121.98
CA ASN A 209 5.92 17.25 123.03
C ASN A 209 4.66 16.37 123.10
N TYR A 210 4.82 15.12 123.56
CA TYR A 210 3.79 14.48 124.40
C TYR A 210 4.44 13.93 125.67
N LYS A 211 5.08 14.84 126.38
CA LYS A 211 5.43 14.68 127.79
C LYS A 211 4.13 14.77 128.59
N ALA A 212 3.88 13.78 129.45
CA ALA A 212 2.72 13.67 130.35
C ALA A 212 1.33 13.48 129.69
N VAL A 213 0.71 12.32 129.93
CA VAL A 213 -0.50 12.10 130.78
C VAL A 213 -0.83 10.58 130.72
N ALA A 214 0.15 9.77 131.15
CA ALA A 214 0.04 8.32 131.31
C ALA A 214 1.17 7.75 132.22
N ASN A 215 1.85 8.61 132.99
CA ASN A 215 1.81 8.45 134.44
C ASN A 215 0.51 7.81 134.99
N THR A 216 0.66 7.19 136.16
CA THR A 216 -0.43 6.74 137.06
C THR A 216 -1.40 5.70 136.47
N PHE A 217 -0.96 4.44 136.46
CA PHE A 217 -1.77 3.42 137.15
C PHE A 217 -0.93 2.34 137.86
N ASP A 218 0.09 1.78 137.21
CA ASP A 218 0.77 0.57 137.76
C ASP A 218 1.95 0.82 138.72
N GLU A 219 2.30 2.07 139.02
CA GLU A 219 3.20 2.37 140.15
C GLU A 219 2.49 2.22 141.53
N ILE A 220 1.15 2.12 141.54
CA ILE A 220 0.35 2.18 142.79
C ILE A 220 -0.03 0.80 143.37
N LEU A 221 0.11 -0.30 142.62
CA LEU A 221 -0.16 -1.65 143.14
C LEU A 221 1.04 -2.36 143.79
N GLN A 222 2.29 -2.07 143.38
CA GLN A 222 3.48 -2.76 143.92
C GLN A 222 4.37 -1.94 144.89
N LEU A 223 4.20 -0.61 145.00
CA LEU A 223 4.84 0.16 146.06
C LEU A 223 4.28 -0.14 147.48
N ARG A 224 3.16 -0.86 147.61
CA ARG A 224 2.47 -1.03 148.90
C ARG A 224 2.99 -2.18 149.78
N GLU A 225 3.64 -3.19 149.21
CA GLU A 225 4.03 -4.39 149.98
C GLU A 225 5.49 -4.35 150.47
N GLN A 226 6.45 -3.96 149.62
CA GLN A 226 7.87 -4.02 150.00
C GLN A 226 8.36 -2.85 150.86
N LEU A 227 7.62 -1.74 150.94
CA LEU A 227 7.94 -0.66 151.90
C LEU A 227 7.75 -1.09 153.37
N LYS A 228 6.97 -2.16 153.66
CA LYS A 228 6.91 -2.76 155.00
C LYS A 228 8.18 -3.50 155.42
N SER A 229 9.04 -3.91 154.46
CA SER A 229 10.20 -4.76 154.75
C SER A 229 11.43 -3.97 155.22
N LYS A 230 11.51 -2.66 154.94
CA LYS A 230 12.69 -1.84 155.23
C LYS A 230 12.86 -1.44 156.70
N ASP A 231 11.79 -1.40 157.50
CA ASP A 231 11.85 -0.96 158.91
C ASP A 231 12.12 -2.07 159.93
N ALA A 232 12.04 -3.35 159.55
CA ALA A 232 12.21 -4.48 160.48
C ALA A 232 13.68 -4.88 160.74
N GLU A 233 14.61 -4.55 159.83
CA GLU A 233 16.01 -4.99 159.93
C GLU A 233 16.99 -3.86 160.27
N LEU A 234 16.59 -2.61 160.09
CA LEU A 234 17.32 -1.45 160.61
C LEU A 234 17.38 -1.45 162.15
N GLY A 235 16.49 -2.21 162.82
CA GLY A 235 16.46 -2.37 164.28
C GLY A 235 17.23 -3.57 164.87
N ARG A 236 17.87 -4.46 164.07
CA ARG A 236 18.40 -5.75 164.61
C ARG A 236 19.91 -5.86 164.83
N ALA A 237 20.77 -5.40 163.92
CA ALA A 237 22.23 -5.62 164.04
C ALA A 237 23.03 -4.45 164.63
N GLN A 238 22.38 -3.30 164.89
CA GLN A 238 22.93 -2.25 165.76
C GLN A 238 23.13 -2.74 167.22
N LYS A 239 22.67 -3.95 167.55
CA LYS A 239 22.96 -4.70 168.78
C LYS A 239 24.29 -5.47 168.79
N GLU A 240 24.89 -5.80 167.63
CA GLU A 240 26.09 -6.66 167.61
C GLU A 240 27.41 -5.88 167.78
N ILE A 241 27.40 -4.57 167.51
CA ILE A 241 28.47 -3.62 167.90
C ILE A 241 28.67 -3.58 169.43
N ILE A 242 27.68 -4.01 170.21
CA ILE A 242 27.72 -4.04 171.68
C ILE A 242 28.08 -5.44 172.23
N GLY A 243 28.29 -6.43 171.34
CA GLY A 243 28.54 -7.83 171.71
C GLY A 243 29.86 -8.08 172.43
N LEU A 244 30.98 -8.22 171.70
CA LEU A 244 32.20 -8.84 172.23
C LEU A 244 33.47 -7.98 172.10
N LYS A 245 33.32 -6.72 172.53
CA LYS A 245 34.39 -5.92 173.15
C LYS A 245 34.92 -6.55 174.48
N SER A 246 34.45 -7.74 174.86
CA SER A 246 34.72 -8.40 176.14
C SER A 246 35.61 -9.66 176.06
N LYS A 247 36.42 -9.83 175.00
CA LYS A 247 37.44 -10.89 174.96
C LYS A 247 38.84 -10.40 174.58
N HIS A 248 39.19 -9.22 175.07
CA HIS A 248 40.58 -8.82 175.30
C HIS A 248 41.23 -9.67 176.42
N GLU A 249 40.48 -9.94 177.49
CA GLU A 249 40.94 -10.70 178.66
C GLU A 249 40.39 -12.13 178.68
N SER A 250 41.09 -13.07 178.05
CA SER A 250 41.31 -14.40 178.64
C SER A 250 42.42 -15.17 177.93
N ARG A 251 43.63 -14.99 178.46
CA ARG A 251 44.68 -16.00 178.64
C ARG A 251 45.41 -16.41 177.35
N VAL A 252 46.76 -16.36 177.28
CA VAL A 252 47.79 -16.90 178.19
C VAL A 252 47.70 -18.43 178.27
N GLN A 253 48.88 -19.07 178.31
CA GLN A 253 49.10 -20.52 178.23
C GLN A 253 48.98 -21.06 176.78
N GLU A 254 49.97 -21.73 176.18
CA GLU A 254 51.18 -22.36 176.75
C GLU A 254 52.35 -22.49 175.73
N HIS A 255 53.52 -22.87 176.25
CA HIS A 255 54.82 -23.18 175.63
C HIS A 255 54.77 -24.07 174.35
N SER A 256 55.82 -24.31 173.55
CA SER A 256 57.29 -24.32 173.75
C SER A 256 58.01 -24.26 172.36
N ASP A 257 59.33 -24.04 172.17
CA ASP A 257 60.47 -23.88 173.08
C ASP A 257 61.53 -22.91 172.52
N VAL A 258 62.20 -22.17 173.42
CA VAL A 258 63.48 -21.48 173.16
C VAL A 258 64.55 -22.18 173.99
N SER A 259 65.00 -23.36 173.58
CA SER A 259 66.16 -23.99 174.22
C SER A 259 66.89 -25.01 173.33
N LYS A 260 67.62 -24.50 172.35
CA LYS A 260 68.92 -25.07 171.95
C LYS A 260 69.72 -24.05 171.13
N ILE A 261 70.98 -23.83 171.54
CA ILE A 261 72.11 -23.41 170.70
C ILE A 261 71.94 -21.97 170.14
N ILE A 262 72.40 -20.87 170.74
CA ILE A 262 73.45 -20.58 171.74
C ILE A 262 74.91 -20.86 171.31
N ASP A 263 75.20 -21.85 170.47
CA ASP A 263 76.59 -22.12 170.04
C ASP A 263 76.94 -21.63 168.61
N GLU A 264 75.96 -21.15 167.83
CA GLU A 264 76.17 -20.80 166.40
C GLU A 264 76.29 -19.29 166.11
N ASN A 265 76.16 -18.42 167.12
CA ASN A 265 76.05 -16.96 166.90
C ASN A 265 77.38 -16.24 166.57
N GLY A 266 78.43 -16.99 166.21
CA GLY A 266 79.73 -16.47 165.78
C GLY A 266 79.90 -16.30 164.26
N ASP A 267 79.04 -16.93 163.43
CA ASP A 267 79.25 -17.02 161.97
C ASP A 267 78.48 -15.96 161.14
N LEU A 268 77.62 -15.16 161.79
CA LEU A 268 76.72 -14.24 161.07
C LEU A 268 77.34 -12.90 160.67
N GLU A 269 78.35 -12.39 161.38
CA GLU A 269 78.98 -11.10 161.03
C GLU A 269 79.78 -11.17 159.71
N GLY A 270 80.30 -12.36 159.34
CA GLY A 270 81.03 -12.57 158.09
C GLY A 270 80.18 -12.42 156.81
N ARG A 271 78.86 -12.62 156.89
CA ARG A 271 77.95 -12.59 155.73
C ARG A 271 77.43 -11.19 155.38
N ILE A 272 77.60 -10.21 156.27
CA ILE A 272 77.17 -8.82 156.02
C ILE A 272 78.16 -8.09 155.10
N ALA A 273 79.46 -8.39 155.20
CA ALA A 273 80.50 -7.74 154.39
C ALA A 273 80.46 -8.09 152.89
N SER A 274 79.94 -9.28 152.52
CA SER A 274 79.94 -9.76 151.13
C SER A 274 78.77 -9.26 150.28
N LEU A 275 77.64 -8.90 150.90
CA LEU A 275 76.44 -8.41 150.19
C LEU A 275 76.58 -6.98 149.65
N TRP A 276 77.34 -6.10 150.32
CA TRP A 276 77.43 -4.69 149.91
C TRP A 276 78.17 -4.52 148.58
N LYS A 277 79.21 -5.33 148.35
CA LYS A 277 80.07 -5.27 147.15
C LYS A 277 79.38 -5.70 145.86
N ALA A 278 78.24 -6.40 145.95
CA ALA A 278 77.48 -6.88 144.78
C ALA A 278 76.49 -5.83 144.22
N LYS A 279 76.05 -4.85 145.03
CA LYS A 279 75.08 -3.83 144.60
C LYS A 279 75.70 -2.67 143.81
N GLU A 280 76.97 -2.34 144.07
CA GLU A 280 77.68 -1.25 143.38
C GLU A 280 77.82 -1.52 141.87
N THR A 281 78.04 -2.79 141.50
CA THR A 281 78.24 -3.22 140.10
C THR A 281 76.96 -3.17 139.24
N GLU A 282 75.78 -3.14 139.85
CA GLU A 282 74.49 -3.09 139.14
C GLU A 282 74.11 -1.66 138.69
N ILE A 283 74.63 -0.64 139.37
CA ILE A 283 74.36 0.78 139.06
C ILE A 283 75.19 1.25 137.85
N ALA A 284 76.37 0.67 137.63
CA ALA A 284 77.27 1.04 136.55
C ALA A 284 76.78 0.60 135.15
N SER A 285 76.03 -0.49 135.04
CA SER A 285 75.55 -1.01 133.75
C SER A 285 74.39 -0.22 133.16
N LEU A 286 73.49 0.33 134.01
CA LEU A 286 72.29 1.04 133.56
C LEU A 286 72.61 2.36 132.84
N ARG A 287 73.68 3.07 133.23
CA ARG A 287 74.06 4.35 132.59
C ARG A 287 74.61 4.20 131.16
N LEU A 288 75.10 3.02 130.79
CA LEU A 288 75.63 2.77 129.43
C LEU A 288 74.53 2.46 128.40
N ALA A 289 73.33 2.10 128.83
CA ALA A 289 72.21 1.81 127.94
C ALA A 289 71.52 3.10 127.42
N GLU A 290 71.39 4.11 128.29
CA GLU A 290 70.61 5.33 128.04
C GLU A 290 71.26 6.24 126.97
N ASP A 291 72.59 6.40 127.00
CA ASP A 291 73.34 7.17 126.00
C ASP A 291 73.30 6.56 124.58
N SER A 292 73.07 5.25 124.47
CA SER A 292 72.95 4.53 123.18
C SER A 292 71.64 4.88 122.44
N GLU A 293 70.53 5.00 123.18
CA GLU A 293 69.21 5.24 122.62
C GLU A 293 69.05 6.67 122.07
N ILE A 294 69.68 7.65 122.73
CA ILE A 294 69.68 9.06 122.31
C ILE A 294 70.38 9.24 120.96
N ALA A 295 71.47 8.50 120.70
CA ALA A 295 72.20 8.56 119.44
C ALA A 295 71.36 8.03 118.25
N ALA A 296 70.63 6.92 118.45
CA ALA A 296 69.76 6.33 117.43
C ALA A 296 68.64 7.29 116.99
N LEU A 297 67.98 7.98 117.93
CA LEU A 297 66.89 8.91 117.63
C LEU A 297 67.33 10.14 116.81
N GLN A 298 68.57 10.61 116.98
CA GLN A 298 69.08 11.72 116.19
C GLN A 298 69.37 11.33 114.73
N SER A 299 69.86 10.10 114.49
CA SER A 299 70.09 9.57 113.14
C SER A 299 68.78 9.46 112.34
N ALA A 300 67.74 8.85 112.92
CA ALA A 300 66.44 8.67 112.27
C ALA A 300 65.77 10.00 111.85
N LYS A 301 65.99 11.08 112.61
CA LYS A 301 65.45 12.41 112.31
C LYS A 301 66.08 13.04 111.06
N ALA A 302 67.37 12.77 110.79
CA ALA A 302 68.06 13.28 109.61
C ALA A 302 67.59 12.58 108.33
N GLU A 303 67.40 11.26 108.38
CA GLU A 303 66.90 10.46 107.25
C GLU A 303 65.51 10.90 106.80
N LEU A 304 64.61 11.18 107.75
CA LEU A 304 63.24 11.63 107.45
C LEU A 304 63.18 12.99 106.75
N GLN A 305 64.12 13.91 107.05
CA GLN A 305 64.22 15.18 106.33
C GLN A 305 64.76 15.01 104.90
N SER A 306 65.74 14.11 104.71
CA SER A 306 66.26 13.75 103.38
C SER A 306 65.17 13.16 102.48
N ALA A 307 64.39 12.21 103.00
CA ALA A 307 63.27 11.59 102.28
C ALA A 307 62.20 12.61 101.86
N LYS A 308 61.90 13.60 102.71
CA LYS A 308 60.92 14.65 102.41
C LYS A 308 61.36 15.56 101.25
N ALA A 309 62.64 15.93 101.21
CA ALA A 309 63.19 16.74 100.11
C ALA A 309 63.13 15.99 98.76
N LYS A 310 63.44 14.69 98.77
CA LYS A 310 63.36 13.85 97.57
C LYS A 310 61.94 13.77 97.00
N LEU A 311 60.94 13.49 97.84
CA LEU A 311 59.53 13.42 97.41
C LEU A 311 59.00 14.75 96.83
N GLN A 312 59.51 15.90 97.28
CA GLN A 312 59.15 17.20 96.69
C GLN A 312 59.77 17.40 95.30
N SER A 313 60.99 16.89 95.07
CA SER A 313 61.62 16.88 93.75
C SER A 313 60.86 15.98 92.78
N ASP A 314 60.57 14.74 93.18
CA ASP A 314 59.92 13.73 92.34
C ASP A 314 58.50 14.15 91.90
N ASN A 315 57.78 14.89 92.76
CA ASN A 315 56.44 15.40 92.44
C ASN A 315 56.47 16.58 91.45
N ALA A 316 57.60 17.30 91.35
CA ALA A 316 57.78 18.37 90.37
C ALA A 316 58.10 17.81 88.98
N THR A 317 58.93 16.77 88.87
CA THR A 317 59.21 16.07 87.60
C THR A 317 57.97 15.35 87.06
N LEU A 318 57.23 14.62 87.88
CA LEU A 318 55.97 13.96 87.45
C LEU A 318 54.93 14.95 86.91
N LYS A 319 54.89 16.18 87.44
CA LYS A 319 54.01 17.23 86.92
C LYS A 319 54.45 17.70 85.53
N LEU A 320 55.74 17.89 85.31
CA LEU A 320 56.31 18.23 84.00
C LEU A 320 56.03 17.14 82.96
N GLU A 321 56.28 15.87 83.31
CA GLU A 321 56.02 14.72 82.43
C GLU A 321 54.55 14.63 82.04
N LYS A 322 53.62 14.86 82.99
CA LYS A 322 52.18 14.89 82.71
C LYS A 322 51.80 15.98 81.71
N ASP A 323 52.38 17.17 81.82
CA ASP A 323 52.08 18.28 80.90
C ASP A 323 52.68 18.05 79.51
N ILE A 324 53.85 17.40 79.41
CA ILE A 324 54.44 16.92 78.14
C ILE A 324 53.53 15.87 77.49
N LEU A 325 53.15 14.82 78.23
CA LEU A 325 52.31 13.73 77.70
C LEU A 325 50.94 14.24 77.22
N LYS A 326 50.36 15.23 77.93
CA LYS A 326 49.11 15.88 77.53
C LYS A 326 49.25 16.66 76.22
N LYS A 327 50.40 17.29 75.98
CA LYS A 327 50.71 17.97 74.73
C LYS A 327 50.87 16.97 73.57
N GLU A 328 51.66 15.92 73.78
CA GLU A 328 51.86 14.85 72.79
C GLU A 328 50.54 14.18 72.40
N PHE A 329 49.69 13.86 73.38
CA PHE A 329 48.35 13.31 73.11
C PHE A 329 47.48 14.27 72.29
N GLY A 330 47.54 15.58 72.57
CA GLY A 330 46.82 16.59 71.80
C GLY A 330 47.30 16.75 70.36
N GLU A 331 48.60 16.54 70.11
CA GLU A 331 49.19 16.56 68.76
C GLU A 331 48.90 15.26 68.00
N GLN A 332 48.97 14.11 68.66
CA GLN A 332 48.58 12.82 68.08
C GLN A 332 47.09 12.77 67.75
N TYR A 333 46.22 13.27 68.63
CA TYR A 333 44.78 13.32 68.38
C TYR A 333 44.45 14.16 67.13
N LYS A 334 45.08 15.33 66.95
CA LYS A 334 44.94 16.14 65.73
C LYS A 334 45.45 15.41 64.48
N SER A 335 46.55 14.67 64.58
CA SER A 335 47.07 13.88 63.45
C SER A 335 46.18 12.68 63.11
N TRP A 336 45.49 12.11 64.10
CA TRP A 336 44.50 11.05 63.90
C TRP A 336 43.23 11.61 63.27
N ASP A 337 42.63 12.65 63.84
CA ASP A 337 41.43 13.33 63.37
C ASP A 337 41.55 13.77 61.89
N PHE A 338 42.69 14.40 61.53
CA PHE A 338 42.99 14.74 60.14
C PHE A 338 43.12 13.53 59.20
N ARG A 339 43.66 12.40 59.68
CA ARG A 339 43.75 11.16 58.87
C ARG A 339 42.39 10.51 58.71
N THR A 340 41.56 10.49 59.76
CA THR A 340 40.21 9.94 59.73
C THR A 340 39.33 10.75 58.76
N SER A 341 39.32 12.08 58.86
CA SER A 341 38.61 12.95 57.91
C SER A 341 39.09 12.74 56.46
N LYS A 342 40.41 12.65 56.23
CA LYS A 342 40.94 12.34 54.89
C LYS A 342 40.57 10.93 54.41
N GLN A 343 40.41 9.97 55.31
CA GLN A 343 39.95 8.63 54.97
C GLN A 343 38.48 8.66 54.54
N GLU A 344 37.62 9.37 55.26
CA GLU A 344 36.21 9.56 54.88
C GLU A 344 36.06 10.24 53.50
N ASP A 345 36.86 11.27 53.21
CA ASP A 345 36.89 11.92 51.88
C ASP A 345 37.26 10.92 50.76
N LEU A 346 38.29 10.09 50.98
CA LEU A 346 38.74 9.08 50.02
C LEU A 346 37.75 7.93 49.86
N GLU A 347 37.08 7.51 50.93
CA GLU A 347 35.99 6.52 50.86
C GLU A 347 34.80 7.07 50.05
N GLY A 348 34.51 8.37 50.17
CA GLY A 348 33.56 9.08 49.32
C GLY A 348 33.94 9.09 47.84
N GLU A 349 35.20 9.42 47.51
CA GLU A 349 35.71 9.37 46.13
C GLU A 349 35.67 7.94 45.55
N VAL A 350 36.06 6.92 46.33
CA VAL A 350 36.01 5.51 45.90
C VAL A 350 34.58 5.07 45.63
N ALA A 351 33.62 5.43 46.49
CA ALA A 351 32.21 5.11 46.28
C ALA A 351 31.64 5.78 45.01
N ALA A 352 32.00 7.04 44.75
CA ALA A 352 31.60 7.76 43.55
C ALA A 352 32.19 7.12 42.27
N LEU A 353 33.47 6.74 42.30
CA LEU A 353 34.13 6.07 41.18
C LEU A 353 33.56 4.66 40.92
N GLN A 354 33.23 3.91 41.97
CA GLN A 354 32.54 2.62 41.84
C GLN A 354 31.16 2.78 41.19
N GLN A 355 30.39 3.78 41.60
CA GLN A 355 29.08 4.07 41.00
C GLN A 355 29.21 4.47 39.51
N GLN A 356 30.22 5.27 39.16
CA GLN A 356 30.47 5.67 37.77
C GLN A 356 30.92 4.49 36.90
N LEU A 357 31.78 3.62 37.43
CA LEU A 357 32.22 2.40 36.75
C LEU A 357 31.04 1.47 36.46
N GLU A 358 30.15 1.27 37.44
CA GLU A 358 28.94 0.46 37.28
C GLU A 358 27.99 1.05 36.22
N GLN A 359 27.81 2.38 36.19
CA GLN A 359 27.00 3.05 35.15
C GLN A 359 27.58 2.88 33.74
N GLU A 360 28.90 3.05 33.57
CA GLU A 360 29.53 2.85 32.26
C GLU A 360 29.56 1.36 31.85
N ASN A 361 29.62 0.42 32.80
CA ASN A 361 29.50 -1.02 32.52
C ASN A 361 28.07 -1.41 32.09
N GLN A 362 27.04 -0.84 32.72
CA GLN A 362 25.64 -0.98 32.30
C GLN A 362 25.40 -0.34 30.92
N ARG A 363 26.07 0.77 30.62
CA ARG A 363 26.03 1.40 29.29
C ARG A 363 26.72 0.57 28.23
N ALA A 364 27.89 -0.01 28.53
CA ALA A 364 28.64 -0.88 27.64
C ALA A 364 27.82 -2.12 27.28
N THR A 365 27.29 -2.83 28.28
CA THR A 365 26.43 -4.01 28.06
C THR A 365 25.14 -3.70 27.30
N ALA A 366 24.50 -2.55 27.56
CA ALA A 366 23.37 -2.10 26.76
C ALA A 366 23.77 -1.82 25.29
N SER A 367 24.93 -1.21 25.05
CA SER A 367 25.43 -0.97 23.69
C SER A 367 25.81 -2.27 22.96
N GLU A 368 26.38 -3.25 23.67
CA GLU A 368 26.71 -4.57 23.14
C GLU A 368 25.44 -5.33 22.71
N ALA A 369 24.38 -5.27 23.52
CA ALA A 369 23.07 -5.82 23.16
C ALA A 369 22.49 -5.18 21.88
N THR A 370 22.56 -3.84 21.75
CA THR A 370 22.14 -3.17 20.49
C THR A 370 23.01 -3.53 19.30
N LEU A 371 24.31 -3.80 19.52
CA LEU A 371 25.24 -4.20 18.46
C LEU A 371 24.93 -5.62 17.97
N THR A 372 24.56 -6.54 18.87
CA THR A 372 24.09 -7.88 18.49
C THR A 372 22.75 -7.88 17.74
N ASP A 373 21.81 -7.02 18.13
CA ASP A 373 20.52 -6.84 17.41
C ASP A 373 20.74 -6.32 15.99
N VAL A 374 21.56 -5.27 15.83
CA VAL A 374 21.93 -4.73 14.51
C VAL A 374 22.68 -5.76 13.67
N GLN A 375 23.58 -6.56 14.27
CA GLN A 375 24.25 -7.66 13.55
C GLN A 375 23.26 -8.72 13.05
N GLN A 376 22.26 -9.07 13.86
CA GLN A 376 21.24 -10.05 13.48
C GLN A 376 20.35 -9.53 12.33
N GLN A 377 19.91 -8.27 12.39
CA GLN A 377 19.20 -7.61 11.29
C GLN A 377 20.03 -7.54 10.01
N LEU A 378 21.35 -7.33 10.11
CA LEU A 378 22.24 -7.30 8.95
C LEU A 378 22.32 -8.67 8.25
N VAL A 379 22.29 -9.78 9.00
CA VAL A 379 22.24 -11.15 8.46
C VAL A 379 20.88 -11.44 7.82
N GLU A 380 19.79 -10.96 8.43
CA GLU A 380 18.43 -11.09 7.87
C GLU A 380 18.31 -10.36 6.52
N TYR A 381 18.73 -9.09 6.44
CA TYR A 381 18.74 -8.34 5.18
C TYR A 381 19.70 -8.95 4.13
N GLN A 382 20.80 -9.59 4.52
CA GLN A 382 21.67 -10.31 3.57
C GLN A 382 20.96 -11.53 2.96
N TYR A 383 20.16 -12.25 3.75
CA TYR A 383 19.37 -13.37 3.27
C TYR A 383 18.24 -12.91 2.33
N GLU A 384 17.50 -11.86 2.69
CA GLU A 384 16.47 -11.27 1.83
C GLU A 384 17.04 -10.76 0.50
N LEU A 385 18.19 -10.09 0.51
CA LEU A 385 18.88 -9.65 -0.71
C LEU A 385 19.30 -10.82 -1.61
N GLN A 386 19.74 -11.94 -1.02
CA GLN A 386 20.06 -13.14 -1.79
C GLN A 386 18.80 -13.75 -2.43
N GLU A 387 17.69 -13.87 -1.68
CA GLU A 387 16.43 -14.41 -2.21
C GLU A 387 15.86 -13.55 -3.35
N VAL A 388 15.95 -12.22 -3.23
CA VAL A 388 15.55 -11.29 -4.30
C VAL A 388 16.46 -11.42 -5.52
N ASN A 389 17.76 -11.61 -5.34
CA ASN A 389 18.70 -11.79 -6.45
C ASN A 389 18.45 -13.12 -7.20
N GLU A 390 18.22 -14.22 -6.48
CA GLU A 390 17.87 -15.53 -7.07
C GLU A 390 16.55 -15.46 -7.86
N LYS A 391 15.54 -14.75 -7.35
CA LYS A 391 14.30 -14.48 -8.10
C LYS A 391 14.55 -13.68 -9.36
N LEU A 392 15.31 -12.58 -9.27
CA LEU A 392 15.62 -11.71 -10.42
C LEU A 392 16.37 -12.47 -11.52
N GLU A 393 17.30 -13.35 -11.16
CA GLU A 393 18.01 -14.22 -12.12
C GLU A 393 17.03 -15.17 -12.82
N SER A 394 16.13 -15.82 -12.07
CA SER A 394 15.10 -16.72 -12.64
C SER A 394 14.07 -16.02 -13.54
N GLU A 395 13.69 -14.77 -13.23
CA GLU A 395 12.82 -13.96 -14.09
C GLU A 395 13.57 -13.50 -15.34
N THR A 396 14.86 -13.21 -15.24
CA THR A 396 15.71 -12.84 -16.39
C THR A 396 15.85 -14.01 -17.37
N GLU A 397 16.14 -15.22 -16.90
CA GLU A 397 16.15 -16.44 -17.74
C GLU A 397 14.79 -16.68 -18.42
N THR A 398 13.70 -16.42 -17.69
CA THR A 398 12.34 -16.58 -18.23
C THR A 398 12.04 -15.53 -19.31
N LEU A 399 12.49 -14.29 -19.12
CA LEU A 399 12.38 -13.21 -20.10
C LEU A 399 13.16 -13.53 -21.37
N ASP A 400 14.42 -13.97 -21.26
CA ASP A 400 15.27 -14.33 -22.40
C ASP A 400 14.68 -15.49 -23.20
N LYS A 401 14.14 -16.51 -22.52
CA LYS A 401 13.41 -17.59 -23.18
C LYS A 401 12.17 -17.07 -23.94
N LYS A 402 11.40 -16.16 -23.34
CA LYS A 402 10.22 -15.55 -24.00
C LYS A 402 10.60 -14.68 -25.18
N GLN A 403 11.70 -13.94 -25.10
CA GLN A 403 12.24 -13.17 -26.22
C GLN A 403 12.66 -14.08 -27.38
N LEU A 404 13.30 -15.22 -27.10
CA LEU A 404 13.67 -16.21 -28.11
C LEU A 404 12.44 -16.86 -28.77
N GLU A 405 11.41 -17.21 -28.01
CA GLU A 405 10.12 -17.68 -28.54
C GLU A 405 9.48 -16.63 -29.46
N LEU A 406 9.47 -15.36 -29.04
CA LEU A 406 8.90 -14.24 -29.78
C LEU A 406 9.64 -14.00 -31.10
N ASP A 407 10.97 -13.97 -31.11
CA ASP A 407 11.75 -13.80 -32.33
C ASP A 407 11.64 -15.01 -33.28
N GLY A 408 11.48 -16.23 -32.73
CA GLY A 408 11.10 -17.42 -33.50
C GLY A 408 9.76 -17.26 -34.22
N THR A 409 8.71 -16.81 -33.51
CA THR A 409 7.40 -16.56 -34.13
C THR A 409 7.43 -15.44 -35.18
N ARG A 410 8.20 -14.36 -34.96
CA ARG A 410 8.41 -13.29 -35.95
C ARG A 410 9.08 -13.82 -37.23
N ALA A 411 10.10 -14.66 -37.10
CA ALA A 411 10.76 -15.29 -38.24
C ALA A 411 9.81 -16.21 -39.02
N SER A 412 8.98 -17.00 -38.31
CA SER A 412 7.95 -17.85 -38.93
C SER A 412 6.87 -17.03 -39.64
N LEU A 413 6.38 -15.95 -39.04
CA LEU A 413 5.39 -15.05 -39.64
C LEU A 413 5.94 -14.42 -40.92
N LYS A 414 7.18 -13.92 -40.90
CA LYS A 414 7.84 -13.37 -42.09
C LYS A 414 7.98 -14.42 -43.19
N SER A 415 8.43 -15.64 -42.87
CA SER A 415 8.52 -16.75 -43.83
C SER A 415 7.16 -17.11 -44.44
N CYS A 416 6.08 -17.05 -43.64
CA CYS A 416 4.72 -17.26 -44.12
C CYS A 416 4.27 -16.13 -45.05
N GLN A 417 4.56 -14.87 -44.71
CA GLN A 417 4.28 -13.70 -45.56
C GLN A 417 5.06 -13.76 -46.89
N ASP A 418 6.35 -14.05 -46.86
CA ASP A 418 7.20 -14.22 -48.04
C ASP A 418 6.76 -15.41 -48.92
N THR A 419 6.09 -16.42 -48.33
CA THR A 419 5.49 -17.55 -49.06
C THR A 419 4.16 -17.16 -49.68
N LEU A 420 3.28 -16.48 -48.94
CA LEU A 420 2.01 -15.98 -49.42
C LEU A 420 2.19 -14.98 -50.58
N GLN A 421 3.22 -14.14 -50.52
CA GLN A 421 3.60 -13.23 -51.60
C GLN A 421 4.01 -13.99 -52.87
N ARG A 422 4.87 -15.02 -52.75
CA ARG A 422 5.22 -15.88 -53.89
C ARG A 422 4.01 -16.61 -54.47
N GLU A 423 3.10 -17.12 -53.63
CA GLU A 423 1.84 -17.71 -54.10
C GLU A 423 0.99 -16.69 -54.88
N ARG A 424 0.89 -15.43 -54.42
CA ARG A 424 0.17 -14.36 -55.14
C ARG A 424 0.78 -14.11 -56.52
N GLU A 425 2.11 -14.02 -56.60
CA GLU A 425 2.86 -13.82 -57.84
C GLU A 425 2.72 -15.00 -58.82
N GLU A 426 2.83 -16.24 -58.32
CA GLU A 426 2.61 -17.46 -59.12
C GLU A 426 1.17 -17.57 -59.66
N LEU A 427 0.20 -17.07 -58.91
CA LEU A 427 -1.21 -17.00 -59.30
C LEU A 427 -1.55 -15.78 -60.17
N GLY A 428 -0.58 -14.93 -60.49
CA GLY A 428 -0.75 -13.73 -61.31
C GLY A 428 -1.67 -12.67 -60.69
N LEU A 429 -1.82 -12.67 -59.36
CA LEU A 429 -2.56 -11.65 -58.64
C LEU A 429 -1.65 -10.42 -58.47
N GLU A 430 -2.03 -9.32 -59.12
CA GLU A 430 -1.35 -8.04 -58.95
C GLU A 430 -1.95 -7.34 -57.71
N GLU A 431 -1.12 -6.74 -56.86
CA GLU A 431 -1.57 -5.75 -55.87
C GLU A 431 -1.47 -4.37 -56.53
N PRO A 432 -2.58 -3.76 -57.00
CA PRO A 432 -2.52 -2.45 -57.61
C PRO A 432 -2.19 -1.40 -56.56
N ASP A 433 -1.27 -0.51 -56.89
CA ASP A 433 -1.14 0.80 -56.24
C ASP A 433 -2.47 1.55 -56.41
N LEU A 434 -3.27 1.59 -55.34
CA LEU A 434 -4.63 2.13 -55.35
C LEU A 434 -4.62 3.65 -55.58
N ASP A 435 -3.59 4.36 -55.09
CA ASP A 435 -3.43 5.80 -55.29
C ASP A 435 -3.10 6.10 -56.75
N ASN A 436 -2.20 5.33 -57.37
CA ASN A 436 -1.91 5.41 -58.79
C ASN A 436 -3.15 5.09 -59.64
N LEU A 437 -3.91 4.06 -59.26
CA LEU A 437 -5.13 3.66 -59.94
C LEU A 437 -6.20 4.76 -59.85
N ALA A 438 -6.42 5.35 -58.68
CA ALA A 438 -7.35 6.46 -58.48
C ALA A 438 -6.95 7.70 -59.29
N ALA A 439 -5.67 8.08 -59.28
CA ALA A 439 -5.15 9.18 -60.09
C ALA A 439 -5.39 8.95 -61.60
N ARG A 440 -5.23 7.71 -62.08
CA ARG A 440 -5.51 7.33 -63.48
C ARG A 440 -7.01 7.34 -63.81
N PHE A 441 -7.88 6.91 -62.90
CA PHE A 441 -9.33 7.05 -63.07
C PHE A 441 -9.75 8.52 -63.13
N ASN A 442 -9.24 9.38 -62.25
CA ASN A 442 -9.55 10.82 -62.28
C ASN A 442 -9.10 11.50 -63.58
N ALA A 443 -7.91 11.17 -64.10
CA ALA A 443 -7.46 11.66 -65.41
C ALA A 443 -8.35 11.16 -66.58
N PHE A 444 -8.91 9.96 -66.46
CA PHE A 444 -9.84 9.38 -67.43
C PHE A 444 -11.22 10.03 -67.38
N VAL A 445 -11.76 10.29 -66.18
CA VAL A 445 -13.00 11.05 -65.95
C VAL A 445 -12.94 12.40 -66.66
N GLU A 446 -11.87 13.17 -66.41
CA GLU A 446 -11.61 14.45 -67.06
C GLU A 446 -11.53 14.37 -68.59
N THR A 447 -10.99 13.27 -69.12
CA THR A 447 -10.90 13.04 -70.57
C THR A 447 -12.27 12.69 -71.16
N SER A 448 -13.12 11.98 -70.41
CA SER A 448 -14.50 11.66 -70.79
C SER A 448 -15.41 12.90 -70.78
N HIS A 449 -15.37 13.69 -69.70
CA HIS A 449 -16.06 14.97 -69.58
C HIS A 449 -15.68 15.92 -70.75
N ARG A 450 -14.38 16.04 -71.05
CA ARG A 450 -13.87 16.85 -72.17
C ARG A 450 -14.36 16.36 -73.54
N LEU A 451 -14.51 15.05 -73.74
CA LEU A 451 -15.10 14.50 -74.96
C LEU A 451 -16.57 14.90 -75.09
N ALA A 452 -17.36 14.69 -74.03
CA ALA A 452 -18.77 15.06 -74.03
C ALA A 452 -18.95 16.56 -74.30
N LYS A 453 -18.16 17.40 -73.63
CA LYS A 453 -18.12 18.86 -73.83
C LYS A 453 -17.85 19.24 -75.28
N ARG A 454 -16.81 18.68 -75.90
CA ARG A 454 -16.41 19.03 -77.28
C ARG A 454 -17.52 18.78 -78.31
N PHE A 455 -18.31 17.72 -78.15
CA PHE A 455 -19.32 17.34 -79.14
C PHE A 455 -20.72 17.86 -78.80
N PHE A 456 -21.11 17.89 -77.52
CA PHE A 456 -22.49 18.14 -77.10
C PHE A 456 -22.73 19.52 -76.45
N LEU A 457 -21.69 20.24 -76.02
CA LEU A 457 -21.78 21.65 -75.62
C LEU A 457 -21.72 22.55 -76.86
N THR A 458 -22.70 22.38 -77.75
CA THR A 458 -22.78 23.04 -79.06
C THR A 458 -24.18 23.60 -79.31
N GLU A 459 -24.26 24.65 -80.15
CA GLU A 459 -25.52 25.16 -80.69
C GLU A 459 -26.05 24.23 -81.79
N LEU A 460 -27.33 23.89 -81.73
CA LEU A 460 -27.96 23.04 -82.74
C LEU A 460 -28.42 23.93 -83.90
N THR A 461 -27.98 23.61 -85.11
CA THR A 461 -28.33 24.37 -86.32
C THR A 461 -29.58 23.77 -86.98
N GLU A 462 -30.63 24.57 -87.11
CA GLU A 462 -31.79 24.18 -87.92
C GLU A 462 -31.45 24.28 -89.41
N ASN A 463 -31.72 23.20 -90.14
CA ASN A 463 -31.55 23.11 -91.59
C ASN A 463 -32.85 22.54 -92.19
N GLU A 464 -33.07 22.67 -93.50
CA GLU A 464 -34.32 22.20 -94.14
C GLU A 464 -34.66 20.72 -93.86
N ASN A 465 -33.63 19.88 -93.64
CA ASN A 465 -33.78 18.47 -93.29
C ASN A 465 -33.97 18.22 -91.78
N LEU A 466 -33.50 19.11 -90.90
CA LEU A 466 -33.42 18.93 -89.45
C LEU A 466 -34.11 20.10 -88.72
N THR A 467 -35.26 19.80 -88.10
CA THR A 467 -36.05 20.78 -87.32
C THR A 467 -36.15 20.32 -85.87
N TRP A 468 -36.32 21.25 -84.93
CA TRP A 468 -36.48 20.95 -83.51
C TRP A 468 -37.51 19.84 -83.21
N LYS A 469 -38.60 19.78 -83.98
CA LYS A 469 -39.63 18.74 -83.84
C LYS A 469 -39.10 17.34 -84.16
N LYS A 470 -38.30 17.17 -85.23
CA LYS A 470 -37.70 15.87 -85.57
C LYS A 470 -36.70 15.43 -84.50
N ILE A 471 -35.79 16.34 -84.12
CA ILE A 471 -34.78 16.10 -83.08
C ILE A 471 -35.45 15.66 -81.77
N SER A 472 -36.52 16.35 -81.36
CA SER A 472 -37.28 15.95 -80.16
C SER A 472 -37.97 14.58 -80.31
N ALA A 473 -38.48 14.24 -81.49
CA ALA A 473 -39.14 12.95 -81.73
C ALA A 473 -38.15 11.77 -81.77
N GLU A 474 -36.90 12.02 -82.14
CA GLU A 474 -35.80 11.04 -82.11
C GLU A 474 -35.22 10.87 -80.69
N LEU A 475 -35.12 11.96 -79.92
CA LEU A 475 -34.63 11.90 -78.54
C LEU A 475 -35.65 11.36 -77.53
N TYR A 476 -36.95 11.55 -77.78
CA TYR A 476 -38.02 10.99 -76.95
C TYR A 476 -38.54 9.64 -77.47
N GLN A 477 -37.69 8.85 -78.13
CA GLN A 477 -37.99 7.44 -78.40
C GLN A 477 -38.16 6.65 -77.09
N PRO A 478 -38.99 5.59 -77.03
CA PRO A 478 -39.39 4.93 -75.79
C PRO A 478 -38.23 4.46 -74.88
N ASP A 479 -37.10 4.10 -75.48
CA ASP A 479 -35.92 3.62 -74.76
C ASP A 479 -35.10 4.76 -74.15
N LEU A 480 -34.95 5.88 -74.87
CA LEU A 480 -34.30 7.10 -74.38
C LEU A 480 -35.14 7.84 -73.33
N VAL A 481 -36.47 7.76 -73.39
CA VAL A 481 -37.39 8.37 -72.40
C VAL A 481 -37.21 7.84 -70.97
N LYS A 482 -36.62 6.64 -70.81
CA LYS A 482 -36.24 6.08 -69.50
C LYS A 482 -34.93 6.68 -68.97
N ILE A 483 -34.09 7.20 -69.85
CA ILE A 483 -32.74 7.71 -69.57
C ILE A 483 -32.76 9.24 -69.39
N ILE A 484 -33.59 9.93 -70.20
CA ILE A 484 -33.69 11.39 -70.23
C ILE A 484 -34.94 11.85 -69.44
N PRO A 485 -34.77 12.58 -68.32
CA PRO A 485 -35.89 13.21 -67.61
C PRO A 485 -36.73 14.12 -68.52
N LYS A 486 -38.05 13.85 -68.56
CA LYS A 486 -39.03 14.52 -69.46
C LYS A 486 -39.18 16.04 -69.30
N LYS A 487 -38.48 16.68 -68.34
CA LYS A 487 -38.61 18.11 -68.00
C LYS A 487 -37.69 19.02 -68.82
N TYR A 488 -36.65 18.48 -69.46
CA TYR A 488 -35.60 19.27 -70.07
C TYR A 488 -35.97 19.83 -71.43
N SER A 489 -35.67 21.11 -71.64
CA SER A 489 -35.94 21.79 -72.91
C SER A 489 -34.76 21.66 -73.88
N LEU A 490 -35.04 21.18 -75.09
CA LEU A 490 -34.08 21.10 -76.19
C LEU A 490 -34.04 22.46 -76.90
N SER A 491 -33.18 23.37 -76.43
CA SER A 491 -33.03 24.72 -76.99
C SER A 491 -31.56 25.14 -77.05
N ASN A 492 -31.23 26.24 -77.74
CA ASN A 492 -29.85 26.77 -77.77
C ASN A 492 -29.49 27.67 -76.59
N SER A 493 -30.32 27.77 -75.54
CA SER A 493 -29.93 28.44 -74.30
C SER A 493 -28.71 27.75 -73.66
N ILE A 494 -27.86 28.52 -72.96
CA ILE A 494 -26.70 27.98 -72.24
C ILE A 494 -27.10 26.86 -71.24
N PRO A 495 -28.20 26.98 -70.46
CA PRO A 495 -28.70 25.87 -69.63
C PRO A 495 -29.06 24.62 -70.44
N SER A 496 -29.79 24.78 -71.55
CA SER A 496 -30.16 23.66 -72.43
C SER A 496 -28.97 23.00 -73.12
N GLN A 497 -27.88 23.75 -73.40
CA GLN A 497 -26.64 23.20 -73.97
C GLN A 497 -25.95 22.28 -72.96
N HIS A 498 -25.73 22.75 -71.73
CA HIS A 498 -25.11 21.95 -70.68
C HIS A 498 -25.97 20.71 -70.32
N LEU A 499 -27.29 20.81 -70.30
CA LEU A 499 -28.13 19.63 -70.08
C LEU A 499 -28.04 18.58 -71.20
N ARG A 500 -27.76 18.96 -72.46
CA ARG A 500 -27.46 17.98 -73.51
C ARG A 500 -26.13 17.27 -73.28
N MET A 501 -25.11 18.02 -72.82
CA MET A 501 -23.83 17.46 -72.40
C MET A 501 -24.04 16.44 -71.27
N ALA A 502 -24.82 16.78 -70.24
CA ALA A 502 -25.15 15.90 -69.13
C ALA A 502 -25.89 14.62 -69.56
N VAL A 503 -26.82 14.73 -70.52
CA VAL A 503 -27.50 13.57 -71.12
C VAL A 503 -26.52 12.67 -71.88
N ALA A 504 -25.57 13.25 -72.61
CA ALA A 504 -24.53 12.48 -73.28
C ALA A 504 -23.60 11.76 -72.29
N GLU A 505 -23.21 12.45 -71.22
CA GLU A 505 -22.44 11.86 -70.11
C GLU A 505 -23.20 10.72 -69.43
N LYS A 506 -24.50 10.86 -69.16
CA LYS A 506 -25.32 9.75 -68.61
C LYS A 506 -25.33 8.53 -69.51
N ILE A 507 -25.45 8.71 -70.83
CA ILE A 507 -25.42 7.61 -71.80
C ILE A 507 -24.02 6.97 -71.85
N ILE A 508 -22.95 7.77 -71.82
CA ILE A 508 -21.56 7.30 -71.76
C ILE A 508 -21.31 6.52 -70.46
N ALA A 509 -21.76 7.03 -69.30
CA ALA A 509 -21.65 6.38 -68.00
C ALA A 509 -22.42 5.06 -67.93
N MET A 510 -23.61 5.00 -68.55
CA MET A 510 -24.35 3.74 -68.75
C MET A 510 -23.57 2.73 -69.58
N ILE A 511 -22.89 3.16 -70.64
CA ILE A 511 -22.07 2.27 -71.48
C ILE A 511 -20.81 1.81 -70.75
N TYR A 512 -20.16 2.67 -69.97
CA TYR A 512 -19.07 2.27 -69.09
C TYR A 512 -19.50 1.17 -68.10
N HIS A 513 -20.62 1.35 -67.40
CA HIS A 513 -21.13 0.36 -66.45
C HIS A 513 -21.70 -0.92 -67.11
N SER A 514 -22.35 -0.81 -68.28
CA SER A 514 -23.03 -1.96 -68.91
C SER A 514 -22.17 -2.76 -69.89
N ASP A 515 -21.15 -2.16 -70.52
CA ASP A 515 -20.39 -2.80 -71.58
C ASP A 515 -18.87 -2.87 -71.30
N ILE A 516 -18.30 -1.94 -70.52
CA ILE A 516 -16.83 -1.83 -70.35
C ILE A 516 -16.32 -2.31 -68.99
N PHE A 517 -16.82 -1.74 -67.89
CA PHE A 517 -16.37 -2.02 -66.53
C PHE A 517 -17.03 -3.28 -65.97
N ARG A 518 -16.90 -4.38 -66.73
CA ARG A 518 -17.40 -5.72 -66.42
C ARG A 518 -16.29 -6.75 -66.61
N GLN A 519 -16.53 -7.99 -66.20
CA GLN A 519 -15.57 -9.08 -66.36
C GLN A 519 -15.58 -9.60 -67.82
N TYR A 520 -15.07 -8.81 -68.76
CA TYR A 520 -15.18 -9.05 -70.22
C TYR A 520 -14.50 -10.35 -70.73
N TYR A 521 -13.69 -11.03 -69.91
CA TYR A 521 -13.16 -12.36 -70.21
C TYR A 521 -14.21 -13.46 -69.98
N LEU A 522 -15.29 -13.20 -69.24
CA LEU A 522 -16.42 -14.10 -69.11
C LEU A 522 -17.27 -14.10 -70.39
N PRO A 523 -17.97 -15.22 -70.70
CA PRO A 523 -19.15 -15.21 -71.56
C PRO A 523 -20.28 -14.35 -70.97
N GLU A 524 -21.26 -13.97 -71.80
CA GLU A 524 -22.50 -13.25 -71.43
C GLU A 524 -23.49 -14.13 -70.62
N SER A 525 -22.99 -15.03 -69.77
CA SER A 525 -23.74 -16.00 -69.00
C SER A 525 -23.80 -15.57 -67.53
N ASP A 526 -24.98 -15.16 -67.09
CA ASP A 526 -25.27 -14.77 -65.70
C ASP A 526 -24.85 -15.84 -64.68
N GLU A 527 -24.79 -17.12 -65.08
CA GLU A 527 -24.42 -18.25 -64.23
C GLU A 527 -23.01 -18.07 -63.65
N ILE A 528 -22.03 -17.61 -64.44
CA ILE A 528 -20.65 -17.47 -63.96
C ILE A 528 -20.52 -16.24 -63.05
N GLU A 529 -21.25 -15.17 -63.34
CA GLU A 529 -21.31 -14.00 -62.45
C GLU A 529 -21.97 -14.35 -61.10
N LYS A 530 -23.05 -15.16 -61.10
CA LYS A 530 -23.65 -15.72 -59.87
C LYS A 530 -22.65 -16.55 -59.07
N VAL A 531 -21.84 -17.39 -59.73
CA VAL A 531 -20.78 -18.18 -59.07
C VAL A 531 -19.69 -17.27 -58.48
N LEU A 532 -19.22 -16.25 -59.21
CA LEU A 532 -18.25 -15.27 -58.68
C LEU A 532 -18.82 -14.46 -57.50
N ASN A 533 -20.10 -14.08 -57.56
CA ASN A 533 -20.81 -13.41 -56.46
C ASN A 533 -20.95 -14.30 -55.23
N GLN A 534 -21.17 -15.60 -55.40
CA GLN A 534 -21.19 -16.56 -54.29
C GLN A 534 -19.77 -16.78 -53.72
N LEU A 535 -18.78 -17.03 -54.57
CA LEU A 535 -17.38 -17.22 -54.16
C LEU A 535 -16.83 -16.02 -53.41
N TYR A 536 -17.13 -14.78 -53.85
CA TYR A 536 -16.69 -13.57 -53.15
C TYR A 536 -17.29 -13.48 -51.73
N LYS A 537 -18.58 -13.84 -51.57
CA LYS A 537 -19.25 -13.86 -50.25
C LYS A 537 -18.72 -14.96 -49.33
N GLU A 538 -18.33 -16.11 -49.87
CA GLU A 538 -17.80 -17.24 -49.11
C GLU A 538 -16.32 -17.06 -48.75
N ASN A 539 -15.51 -16.61 -49.72
CA ASN A 539 -14.06 -16.42 -49.57
C ASN A 539 -13.50 -15.56 -50.72
N PRO A 540 -13.23 -14.24 -50.50
CA PRO A 540 -12.70 -13.34 -51.53
C PRO A 540 -11.42 -13.85 -52.20
N ARG A 541 -10.48 -14.45 -51.44
CA ARG A 541 -9.25 -15.03 -52.00
C ARG A 541 -9.54 -16.17 -53.00
N ARG A 542 -10.57 -17.00 -52.77
CA ARG A 542 -10.99 -18.04 -53.73
C ARG A 542 -11.62 -17.43 -54.99
N GLU A 543 -12.42 -16.36 -54.86
CA GLU A 543 -12.91 -15.62 -56.03
C GLU A 543 -11.76 -15.09 -56.88
N ALA A 544 -10.79 -14.40 -56.25
CA ALA A 544 -9.67 -13.80 -56.94
C ALA A 544 -8.82 -14.83 -57.71
N ILE A 545 -8.53 -15.97 -57.06
CA ILE A 545 -7.83 -17.10 -57.69
C ILE A 545 -8.64 -17.66 -58.86
N PHE A 546 -9.96 -17.89 -58.68
CA PHE A 546 -10.82 -18.42 -59.73
C PHE A 546 -10.94 -17.45 -60.92
N ARG A 547 -11.05 -16.14 -60.66
CA ARG A 547 -10.99 -15.06 -61.65
C ARG A 547 -9.67 -15.05 -62.43
N SER A 548 -8.53 -15.15 -61.74
CA SER A 548 -7.22 -15.22 -62.39
C SER A 548 -7.08 -16.48 -63.26
N GLN A 549 -7.52 -17.64 -62.77
CA GLN A 549 -7.52 -18.90 -63.54
C GLN A 549 -8.44 -18.83 -64.76
N LEU A 550 -9.66 -18.30 -64.62
CA LEU A 550 -10.58 -18.07 -65.74
C LEU A 550 -9.94 -17.16 -66.79
N ARG A 551 -9.27 -16.09 -66.36
CA ARG A 551 -8.53 -15.20 -67.26
C ARG A 551 -7.42 -15.94 -67.99
N TYR A 552 -6.56 -16.69 -67.28
CA TYR A 552 -5.45 -17.44 -67.86
C TYR A 552 -5.89 -18.54 -68.84
N ALA A 553 -7.10 -19.10 -68.66
CA ALA A 553 -7.69 -20.06 -69.58
C ALA A 553 -8.05 -19.46 -70.96
N TYR A 554 -8.20 -18.13 -71.06
CA TYR A 554 -8.43 -17.45 -72.34
C TYR A 554 -7.12 -16.98 -72.98
N LYS A 555 -6.92 -17.36 -74.25
CA LYS A 555 -5.76 -16.93 -75.03
C LYS A 555 -5.79 -15.41 -75.26
N PRO A 556 -4.65 -14.69 -75.21
CA PRO A 556 -4.59 -13.24 -75.38
C PRO A 556 -5.21 -12.74 -76.70
N GLU A 557 -5.10 -13.51 -77.79
CA GLU A 557 -5.69 -13.15 -79.09
C GLU A 557 -7.23 -13.16 -79.04
N VAL A 558 -7.81 -14.07 -78.24
CA VAL A 558 -9.26 -14.17 -78.02
C VAL A 558 -9.73 -13.05 -77.07
N GLU A 559 -8.95 -12.73 -76.03
CA GLU A 559 -9.21 -11.54 -75.18
C GLU A 559 -9.27 -10.28 -76.06
N GLN A 560 -8.24 -10.05 -76.89
CA GLN A 560 -8.15 -8.86 -77.72
C GLN A 560 -9.24 -8.79 -78.80
N GLY A 561 -9.64 -9.94 -79.38
CA GLY A 561 -10.76 -10.03 -80.30
C GLY A 561 -12.09 -9.63 -79.64
N ARG A 562 -12.36 -10.13 -78.43
CA ARG A 562 -13.54 -9.73 -77.63
C ARG A 562 -13.51 -8.26 -77.24
N VAL A 563 -12.40 -7.75 -76.72
CA VAL A 563 -12.22 -6.32 -76.39
C VAL A 563 -12.53 -5.43 -77.60
N THR A 564 -12.02 -5.79 -78.78
CA THR A 564 -12.29 -5.04 -80.03
C THR A 564 -13.78 -5.08 -80.40
N SER A 565 -14.45 -6.21 -80.19
CA SER A 565 -15.90 -6.36 -80.44
C SER A 565 -16.73 -5.55 -79.44
N ILE A 566 -16.35 -5.54 -78.17
CA ILE A 566 -17.01 -4.80 -77.09
C ILE A 566 -16.87 -3.30 -77.31
N VAL A 567 -15.65 -2.80 -77.58
CA VAL A 567 -15.40 -1.38 -77.88
C VAL A 567 -16.23 -0.91 -79.07
N LYS A 568 -16.30 -1.69 -80.15
CA LYS A 568 -17.14 -1.36 -81.32
C LYS A 568 -18.62 -1.36 -80.99
N SER A 569 -19.13 -2.41 -80.34
CA SER A 569 -20.53 -2.52 -79.94
C SER A 569 -20.95 -1.36 -79.02
N ALA A 570 -20.12 -1.02 -78.03
CA ALA A 570 -20.30 0.11 -77.13
C ALA A 570 -20.30 1.46 -77.88
N ALA A 571 -19.42 1.65 -78.88
CA ALA A 571 -19.40 2.85 -79.71
C ALA A 571 -20.61 2.94 -80.64
N ASP A 572 -21.00 1.84 -81.31
CA ASP A 572 -22.22 1.76 -82.14
C ASP A 572 -23.48 2.06 -81.32
N LYS A 573 -23.54 1.57 -80.08
CA LYS A 573 -24.62 1.83 -79.10
C LYS A 573 -24.65 3.30 -78.66
N ALA A 574 -23.48 3.91 -78.36
CA ALA A 574 -23.39 5.34 -78.05
C ALA A 574 -23.84 6.21 -79.24
N VAL A 575 -23.35 5.92 -80.44
CA VAL A 575 -23.73 6.63 -81.68
C VAL A 575 -25.21 6.45 -81.97
N GLY A 576 -25.79 5.26 -81.77
CA GLY A 576 -27.23 5.03 -81.93
C GLY A 576 -28.10 5.87 -81.00
N PHE A 577 -27.64 6.14 -79.77
CA PHE A 577 -28.36 7.00 -78.82
C PHE A 577 -28.07 8.50 -78.98
N LEU A 578 -26.83 8.87 -79.36
CA LEU A 578 -26.34 10.25 -79.39
C LEU A 578 -26.29 10.87 -80.78
N GLY A 579 -26.46 10.08 -81.85
CA GLY A 579 -26.53 10.54 -83.25
C GLY A 579 -27.48 11.72 -83.48
N PRO A 580 -28.71 11.72 -82.92
CA PRO A 580 -29.62 12.87 -82.99
C PRO A 580 -29.12 14.15 -82.29
N LEU A 581 -27.98 14.11 -81.59
CA LEU A 581 -27.29 15.25 -80.98
C LEU A 581 -25.98 15.67 -81.70
N LEU A 582 -25.58 14.96 -82.78
CA LEU A 582 -24.30 15.18 -83.48
C LEU A 582 -24.53 15.91 -84.82
N PHE A 583 -24.61 17.24 -84.77
CA PHE A 583 -25.08 18.06 -85.89
C PHE A 583 -24.01 18.56 -86.87
N ALA A 584 -22.76 18.66 -86.44
CA ALA A 584 -21.71 19.20 -87.32
C ALA A 584 -21.32 18.17 -88.41
N PRO A 585 -20.91 18.62 -89.62
CA PRO A 585 -20.49 17.71 -90.67
C PRO A 585 -19.38 16.78 -90.19
N ASN A 586 -19.53 15.47 -90.44
CA ASN A 586 -18.66 14.39 -89.95
C ASN A 586 -18.60 14.18 -88.43
N ALA A 587 -19.34 14.94 -87.61
CA ALA A 587 -19.27 14.84 -86.14
C ALA A 587 -19.58 13.45 -85.61
N GLU A 588 -20.47 12.69 -86.26
CA GLU A 588 -20.74 11.29 -85.91
C GLU A 588 -19.51 10.39 -86.07
N GLY A 589 -18.78 10.52 -87.18
CA GLY A 589 -17.57 9.76 -87.45
C GLY A 589 -16.39 10.19 -86.57
N ASP A 590 -16.24 11.49 -86.33
CA ASP A 590 -15.22 12.05 -85.45
C ASP A 590 -15.47 11.64 -83.99
N PHE A 591 -16.72 11.77 -83.50
CA PHE A 591 -17.13 11.33 -82.16
C PHE A 591 -16.91 9.84 -81.99
N ARG A 592 -17.38 9.01 -82.95
CA ARG A 592 -17.15 7.56 -82.93
C ARG A 592 -15.67 7.22 -82.81
N SER A 593 -14.83 7.83 -83.64
CA SER A 593 -13.38 7.54 -83.68
C SER A 593 -12.68 7.93 -82.38
N GLU A 594 -13.05 9.06 -81.79
CA GLU A 594 -12.50 9.50 -80.49
C GLU A 594 -13.06 8.72 -79.31
N PHE A 595 -14.33 8.31 -79.36
CA PHE A 595 -14.97 7.50 -78.33
C PHE A 595 -14.48 6.05 -78.35
N GLU A 596 -14.27 5.42 -79.52
CA GLU A 596 -13.62 4.10 -79.62
C GLU A 596 -12.22 4.12 -78.97
N ARG A 597 -11.45 5.19 -79.16
CA ARG A 597 -10.15 5.39 -78.49
C ARG A 597 -10.30 5.52 -76.97
N LEU A 598 -11.29 6.29 -76.50
CA LEU A 598 -11.55 6.47 -75.07
C LEU A 598 -12.05 5.17 -74.41
N LEU A 599 -12.92 4.41 -75.07
CA LEU A 599 -13.37 3.09 -74.62
C LEU A 599 -12.20 2.10 -74.54
N GLN A 600 -11.24 2.16 -75.47
CA GLN A 600 -10.04 1.33 -75.41
C GLN A 600 -9.13 1.71 -74.22
N GLU A 601 -9.04 2.99 -73.87
CA GLU A 601 -8.38 3.46 -72.64
C GLU A 601 -9.11 2.98 -71.37
N ALA A 602 -10.45 3.06 -71.36
CA ALA A 602 -11.29 2.56 -70.29
C ALA A 602 -11.10 1.05 -70.04
N VAL A 603 -11.06 0.23 -71.10
CA VAL A 603 -10.73 -1.20 -71.01
C VAL A 603 -9.33 -1.41 -70.45
N ASN A 604 -8.34 -0.62 -70.88
CA ASN A 604 -6.97 -0.75 -70.39
C ASN A 604 -6.84 -0.36 -68.90
N LEU A 605 -7.64 0.59 -68.40
CA LEU A 605 -7.73 0.91 -66.98
C LEU A 605 -8.40 -0.22 -66.20
N TRP A 606 -9.57 -0.67 -66.67
CA TRP A 606 -10.33 -1.76 -66.04
C TRP A 606 -9.55 -3.07 -65.99
N ARG A 607 -8.69 -3.33 -67.00
CA ARG A 607 -7.81 -4.50 -67.04
C ARG A 607 -6.92 -4.64 -65.80
N TYR A 608 -6.51 -3.54 -65.14
CA TYR A 608 -5.77 -3.57 -63.87
C TYR A 608 -6.69 -3.98 -62.71
N VAL A 609 -7.89 -3.39 -62.62
CA VAL A 609 -8.91 -3.77 -61.64
C VAL A 609 -9.24 -5.27 -61.73
N GLN A 610 -9.31 -5.83 -62.93
CA GLN A 610 -9.53 -7.26 -63.15
C GLN A 610 -8.36 -8.17 -62.71
N ARG A 611 -7.13 -7.65 -62.55
CA ARG A 611 -5.95 -8.40 -62.07
C ARG A 611 -5.71 -8.26 -60.57
N SER A 612 -6.34 -7.27 -59.95
CA SER A 612 -6.26 -7.04 -58.52
C SER A 612 -6.55 -8.31 -57.74
N ALA A 613 -5.79 -8.57 -56.67
CA ALA A 613 -6.17 -9.55 -55.66
C ALA A 613 -7.58 -9.28 -55.12
N GLU A 614 -7.97 -8.00 -55.06
CA GLU A 614 -9.28 -7.55 -54.62
C GLU A 614 -10.29 -7.39 -55.76
N ARG A 615 -11.58 -7.47 -55.44
CA ARG A 615 -12.64 -7.40 -56.46
C ARG A 615 -13.08 -5.96 -56.72
N GLY A 616 -13.11 -5.57 -57.99
CA GLY A 616 -13.70 -4.31 -58.44
C GLY A 616 -15.22 -4.34 -58.56
N PHE A 617 -15.86 -3.26 -58.15
CA PHE A 617 -17.29 -2.98 -58.29
C PHE A 617 -17.49 -1.63 -58.97
N VAL A 618 -18.58 -1.51 -59.75
CA VAL A 618 -18.97 -0.28 -60.43
C VAL A 618 -20.44 0.00 -60.21
N GLU A 619 -20.75 1.18 -59.69
CA GLU A 619 -22.10 1.65 -59.43
C GLU A 619 -22.46 2.77 -60.40
N ASN A 620 -23.70 2.78 -60.90
CA ASN A 620 -24.20 3.81 -61.83
C ASN A 620 -25.51 4.46 -61.36
N GLU A 621 -25.85 4.25 -60.09
CA GLU A 621 -26.97 4.87 -59.39
C GLU A 621 -26.38 5.83 -58.35
N PRO A 622 -26.58 7.15 -58.50
CA PRO A 622 -25.91 8.13 -57.67
C PRO A 622 -26.52 8.24 -56.27
N ASP A 623 -25.66 8.39 -55.26
CA ASP A 623 -26.01 8.68 -53.87
C ASP A 623 -25.39 10.00 -53.40
N ASN A 624 -25.73 10.44 -52.17
CA ASN A 624 -25.34 11.72 -51.57
C ASN A 624 -23.82 11.92 -51.35
N SER A 625 -22.99 10.93 -51.62
CA SER A 625 -21.52 10.97 -51.54
C SER A 625 -20.82 10.91 -52.91
N TRP A 626 -21.58 11.05 -54.01
CA TRP A 626 -21.01 11.25 -55.34
C TRP A 626 -20.60 12.71 -55.56
N ASP A 627 -19.56 12.93 -56.35
CA ASP A 627 -19.13 14.28 -56.73
C ASP A 627 -20.06 14.88 -57.81
N GLY A 628 -19.82 16.14 -58.16
CA GLY A 628 -20.41 16.81 -59.31
C GLY A 628 -19.38 17.68 -60.00
N TYR A 629 -19.48 17.83 -61.34
CA TYR A 629 -18.60 18.77 -62.04
C TYR A 629 -18.98 20.21 -61.71
N GLU A 630 -18.00 20.98 -61.24
CA GLU A 630 -18.17 22.40 -60.88
C GLU A 630 -18.67 23.25 -62.06
N GLU A 631 -18.41 22.85 -63.31
CA GLU A 631 -18.91 23.55 -64.49
C GLU A 631 -20.46 23.61 -64.52
N TYR A 632 -21.18 22.59 -64.05
CA TYR A 632 -22.64 22.66 -63.99
C TYR A 632 -23.17 23.67 -62.95
N HIS A 633 -22.37 23.99 -61.92
CA HIS A 633 -22.68 25.02 -60.94
C HIS A 633 -22.24 26.41 -61.39
N SER A 634 -21.04 26.53 -61.97
CA SER A 634 -20.40 27.81 -62.32
C SER A 634 -20.70 28.35 -63.73
N ALA A 635 -21.20 27.55 -64.67
CA ALA A 635 -21.44 28.00 -66.04
C ALA A 635 -22.52 29.08 -66.19
N ILE A 636 -23.40 29.25 -65.19
CA ILE A 636 -24.52 30.21 -65.19
C ILE A 636 -24.60 30.88 -63.83
N GLU A 637 -24.40 32.19 -63.80
CA GLU A 637 -24.73 33.03 -62.64
C GLU A 637 -26.26 33.15 -62.53
N LEU A 638 -26.84 32.60 -61.46
CA LEU A 638 -28.24 32.85 -61.12
C LEU A 638 -28.40 34.28 -60.61
N ARG A 639 -29.56 34.88 -60.87
CA ARG A 639 -29.93 36.15 -60.23
C ARG A 639 -30.45 35.89 -58.81
N PRO A 640 -30.43 36.88 -57.89
CA PRO A 640 -30.96 36.72 -56.55
C PRO A 640 -32.46 36.31 -56.49
N ASP A 641 -33.26 36.66 -57.50
CA ASP A 641 -34.66 36.20 -57.62
C ASP A 641 -34.78 34.73 -58.09
N GLN A 642 -33.72 34.16 -58.67
CA GLN A 642 -33.64 32.79 -59.14
C GLN A 642 -32.97 31.85 -58.12
N GLU A 643 -32.06 32.35 -57.29
CA GLU A 643 -31.42 31.60 -56.20
C GLU A 643 -32.44 31.00 -55.21
N VAL A 644 -33.58 31.67 -55.01
CA VAL A 644 -34.72 31.18 -54.20
C VAL A 644 -35.34 29.88 -54.75
N HIS A 645 -34.97 29.45 -55.97
CA HIS A 645 -35.40 28.19 -56.57
C HIS A 645 -34.36 27.06 -56.48
N ILE A 646 -33.21 27.30 -55.86
CA ILE A 646 -32.27 26.22 -55.48
C ILE A 646 -32.93 25.36 -54.39
N PRO A 647 -33.04 24.03 -54.53
CA PRO A 647 -33.56 23.16 -53.48
C PRO A 647 -32.64 23.14 -52.26
N ASP A 648 -33.22 23.24 -51.04
CA ASP A 648 -32.48 23.16 -49.78
C ASP A 648 -31.75 21.83 -49.61
N GLU A 649 -32.38 20.73 -50.04
CA GLU A 649 -31.78 19.40 -50.08
C GLU A 649 -31.41 19.02 -51.54
N PRO A 650 -30.12 18.92 -51.88
CA PRO A 650 -29.71 18.50 -53.22
C PRO A 650 -30.01 17.03 -53.45
N SER A 651 -30.58 16.73 -54.62
CA SER A 651 -30.88 15.38 -55.08
C SER A 651 -30.18 15.10 -56.39
N ALA A 652 -29.58 13.91 -56.50
CA ALA A 652 -28.95 13.47 -57.73
C ALA A 652 -30.03 13.18 -58.79
N ILE A 653 -29.90 13.80 -59.97
CA ILE A 653 -30.87 13.64 -61.07
C ILE A 653 -30.43 12.55 -62.03
N MET A 654 -29.12 12.48 -62.32
CA MET A 654 -28.53 11.44 -63.16
C MET A 654 -27.04 11.28 -62.85
N SER A 655 -26.49 10.08 -63.03
CA SER A 655 -25.06 9.87 -63.06
C SER A 655 -24.45 10.39 -64.36
N LEU A 656 -23.25 10.96 -64.27
CA LEU A 656 -22.44 11.50 -65.37
C LEU A 656 -21.15 10.70 -65.56
N PHE A 657 -20.66 10.06 -64.50
CA PHE A 657 -19.60 9.06 -64.54
C PHE A 657 -19.82 8.03 -63.42
N PRO A 658 -19.67 6.72 -63.66
CA PRO A 658 -19.96 5.71 -62.65
C PRO A 658 -18.91 5.68 -61.53
N ARG A 659 -19.33 5.39 -60.30
CA ARG A 659 -18.42 5.16 -59.16
C ARG A 659 -17.65 3.86 -59.37
N VAL A 660 -16.39 3.83 -58.93
CA VAL A 660 -15.52 2.65 -58.97
C VAL A 660 -14.95 2.39 -57.58
N VAL A 661 -15.17 1.19 -57.06
CA VAL A 661 -14.67 0.70 -55.77
C VAL A 661 -13.85 -0.56 -56.01
N VAL A 662 -12.76 -0.76 -55.27
CA VAL A 662 -11.99 -2.01 -55.26
C VAL A 662 -11.92 -2.51 -53.83
N ASP A 663 -12.54 -3.66 -53.59
CA ASP A 663 -12.97 -4.11 -52.25
C ASP A 663 -13.72 -3.00 -51.50
N ASN A 664 -13.13 -2.41 -50.45
CA ASN A 664 -13.69 -1.30 -49.69
C ASN A 664 -13.02 0.06 -49.99
N SER A 665 -12.07 0.12 -50.93
CA SER A 665 -11.36 1.35 -51.31
C SER A 665 -12.05 2.08 -52.46
N LEU A 666 -12.44 3.33 -52.23
CA LEU A 666 -13.03 4.20 -53.24
C LEU A 666 -11.97 4.70 -54.23
N ILE A 667 -12.01 4.22 -55.47
CA ILE A 667 -11.03 4.56 -56.52
C ILE A 667 -11.52 5.73 -57.38
N CYS A 668 -12.82 5.81 -57.62
CA CYS A 668 -13.47 6.96 -58.25
C CYS A 668 -14.81 7.21 -57.54
N PRO A 669 -15.09 8.42 -57.03
CA PRO A 669 -16.29 8.73 -56.24
C PRO A 669 -17.60 8.58 -57.04
N GLY A 670 -17.52 8.60 -58.37
CA GLY A 670 -18.67 8.77 -59.24
C GLY A 670 -19.07 10.24 -59.33
N TYR A 671 -19.62 10.64 -60.48
CA TYR A 671 -20.04 12.03 -60.74
C TYR A 671 -21.52 12.06 -61.08
N ALA A 672 -22.24 13.04 -60.56
CA ALA A 672 -23.68 13.21 -60.75
C ALA A 672 -24.06 14.66 -61.12
N LEU A 673 -25.21 14.80 -61.78
CA LEU A 673 -25.89 16.07 -61.99
C LEU A 673 -26.84 16.31 -60.81
N TRP A 674 -26.68 17.42 -60.12
CA TRP A 674 -27.37 17.72 -58.86
C TRP A 674 -28.46 18.78 -59.04
N SER A 675 -29.59 18.62 -58.35
CA SER A 675 -30.75 19.52 -58.48
C SER A 675 -30.52 20.95 -57.97
N ASN A 676 -29.45 21.21 -57.21
CA ASN A 676 -29.01 22.53 -56.76
C ASN A 676 -28.02 23.22 -57.69
N GLN A 677 -27.55 22.58 -58.77
CA GLN A 677 -26.62 23.20 -59.71
C GLN A 677 -27.32 24.29 -60.54
N SER A 678 -26.68 25.45 -60.68
CA SER A 678 -27.22 26.65 -61.34
C SER A 678 -27.76 26.37 -62.75
N THR A 679 -27.07 25.51 -63.51
CA THR A 679 -27.52 25.03 -64.82
C THR A 679 -28.90 24.38 -64.78
N VAL A 680 -29.13 23.51 -63.79
CA VAL A 680 -30.38 22.76 -63.64
C VAL A 680 -31.52 23.70 -63.25
N VAL A 681 -31.28 24.58 -62.28
CA VAL A 681 -32.27 25.57 -61.80
C VAL A 681 -32.66 26.51 -62.94
N ALA A 682 -31.69 27.06 -63.68
CA ALA A 682 -31.94 27.94 -64.81
C ALA A 682 -32.75 27.26 -65.92
N ALA A 683 -32.46 25.99 -66.23
CA ALA A 683 -33.19 25.23 -67.24
C ALA A 683 -34.62 24.86 -66.82
N ASP A 684 -34.86 24.54 -65.55
CA ASP A 684 -36.20 24.27 -65.03
C ASP A 684 -37.07 25.53 -65.04
N LEU A 685 -36.49 26.70 -64.72
CA LEU A 685 -37.14 28.01 -64.87
C LEU A 685 -37.47 28.33 -66.33
N GLU A 686 -36.56 28.06 -67.27
CA GLU A 686 -36.80 28.23 -68.70
C GLU A 686 -37.94 27.31 -69.21
N SER A 687 -37.95 26.05 -68.76
CA SER A 687 -38.99 25.07 -69.08
C SER A 687 -40.37 25.52 -68.55
N LYS A 688 -40.44 25.97 -67.29
CA LYS A 688 -41.64 26.55 -66.67
C LYS A 688 -42.15 27.77 -67.44
N ALA A 689 -41.26 28.69 -67.84
CA ALA A 689 -41.62 29.90 -68.58
C ALA A 689 -42.25 29.57 -69.95
N ARG A 690 -41.65 28.63 -70.72
CA ARG A 690 -42.21 28.18 -72.01
C ARG A 690 -43.58 27.52 -71.86
N ASN A 691 -43.76 26.69 -70.84
CA ASN A 691 -45.03 26.01 -70.59
C ASN A 691 -46.15 27.00 -70.21
N SER A 692 -45.83 28.05 -69.46
CA SER A 692 -46.78 29.14 -69.14
C SER A 692 -47.23 29.92 -70.38
N LEU A 693 -46.31 30.23 -71.29
CA LEU A 693 -46.61 30.89 -72.57
C LEU A 693 -47.51 30.04 -73.49
N ASN A 694 -47.26 28.73 -73.58
CA ASN A 694 -48.09 27.83 -74.39
C ASN A 694 -49.49 27.62 -73.80
N GLY A 695 -49.66 27.69 -72.47
CA GLY A 695 -50.96 27.57 -71.81
C GLY A 695 -51.94 28.71 -72.11
N LEU A 696 -51.43 29.92 -72.37
CA LEU A 696 -52.25 31.11 -72.67
C LEU A 696 -52.75 31.18 -74.13
N GLY A 697 -52.14 30.43 -75.06
CA GLY A 697 -52.60 30.34 -76.45
C GLY A 697 -53.82 29.43 -76.67
N GLY A 698 -54.24 28.70 -75.63
CA GLY A 698 -55.15 27.55 -75.73
C GLY A 698 -56.60 27.76 -75.32
N ASN A 699 -57.13 29.00 -75.24
CA ASN A 699 -58.57 29.25 -75.07
C ASN A 699 -58.98 30.71 -75.38
N SER A 700 -59.21 31.05 -76.66
CA SER A 700 -59.88 32.29 -77.07
C SER A 700 -60.52 32.19 -78.46
N ALA A 701 -61.46 31.26 -78.60
CA ALA A 701 -62.31 31.10 -79.78
C ALA A 701 -63.81 31.30 -79.44
N VAL A 702 -64.13 32.31 -78.63
CA VAL A 702 -65.50 32.81 -78.44
C VAL A 702 -65.48 34.33 -78.62
N GLY A 703 -66.23 34.83 -79.60
CA GLY A 703 -66.13 36.22 -80.04
C GLY A 703 -66.76 37.21 -79.07
N ILE A 704 -66.01 38.28 -78.76
CA ILE A 704 -66.59 39.51 -78.20
C ILE A 704 -66.81 40.50 -79.36
N GLN A 705 -68.06 40.96 -79.48
CA GLN A 705 -68.50 41.79 -80.61
C GLN A 705 -67.87 43.18 -80.60
N ARG A 706 -67.68 43.72 -81.81
CA ARG A 706 -67.41 45.14 -82.05
C ARG A 706 -68.50 46.03 -81.41
N ARG A 707 -68.10 46.95 -80.53
CA ARG A 707 -68.73 48.28 -80.41
C ARG A 707 -67.61 49.32 -80.48
N GLY A 708 -67.54 50.05 -81.58
CA GLY A 708 -66.65 51.20 -81.71
C GLY A 708 -67.39 52.50 -81.50
N THR A 709 -66.66 53.59 -81.26
CA THR A 709 -67.01 54.88 -81.86
C THR A 709 -65.83 55.85 -81.94
N ARG A 710 -65.82 56.59 -83.06
CA ARG A 710 -65.31 57.97 -83.23
C ARG A 710 -63.80 58.23 -83.14
N ARG A 711 -63.25 58.55 -84.32
CA ARG A 711 -62.28 59.64 -84.52
C ARG A 711 -62.69 60.88 -83.74
N PHE A 712 -61.72 61.57 -83.16
CA PHE A 712 -61.62 63.03 -83.30
C PHE A 712 -60.14 63.39 -83.48
N SER A 713 -59.87 64.26 -84.45
CA SER A 713 -58.55 64.85 -84.67
C SER A 713 -58.58 66.28 -84.15
N SER A 714 -57.57 66.70 -83.40
CA SER A 714 -57.21 68.12 -83.32
C SER A 714 -55.73 68.29 -83.02
N SER A 715 -55.11 69.14 -83.82
CA SER A 715 -53.78 69.73 -83.67
C SER A 715 -53.57 70.41 -82.32
N GLY A 716 -52.30 70.45 -81.89
CA GLY A 716 -51.79 71.34 -80.85
C GLY A 716 -50.27 71.27 -80.84
N GLU A 717 -49.62 72.32 -81.32
CA GLU A 717 -48.17 72.54 -81.13
C GLU A 717 -47.91 72.85 -79.65
N ASP A 718 -46.78 72.39 -79.10
CA ASP A 718 -45.80 73.33 -78.53
C ASP A 718 -44.45 72.64 -78.21
N THR A 719 -43.39 73.44 -78.16
CA THR A 719 -41.97 73.04 -78.09
C THR A 719 -41.45 72.89 -76.65
N PRO A 720 -40.25 72.29 -76.44
CA PRO A 720 -39.89 71.70 -75.14
C PRO A 720 -39.17 72.64 -74.18
N GLN A 721 -39.34 72.41 -72.87
CA GLN A 721 -38.36 72.77 -71.85
C GLN A 721 -38.21 71.67 -70.78
N SER A 722 -36.95 71.37 -70.47
CA SER A 722 -36.45 70.69 -69.26
C SER A 722 -35.88 71.79 -68.32
N PRO A 723 -35.42 71.54 -67.07
CA PRO A 723 -35.53 70.37 -66.17
C PRO A 723 -36.01 70.74 -64.73
N ARG A 724 -36.26 69.76 -63.84
CA ARG A 724 -35.55 69.56 -62.53
C ARG A 724 -36.27 68.60 -61.55
N SER A 725 -35.42 67.87 -60.83
CA SER A 725 -35.56 67.08 -59.59
C SER A 725 -36.26 67.82 -58.42
N PRO A 726 -36.65 67.17 -57.29
CA PRO A 726 -36.25 65.85 -56.77
C PRO A 726 -37.18 64.69 -57.18
#